data_AF-A0AAW1DYU5-F1
#
_entry.id   AF-A0AAW1DYU5-F1
#
_cell.length_a   1.000
_cell.length_b   1.000
_cell.length_c   1.000
_cell.angle_alpha   90.00
_cell.angle_beta   90.00
_cell.angle_gamma   90.00
#
_symmetry.space_group_name_H-M   'P 1'
#
loop_
_entity.id
_entity.type
_entity.pdbx_description
1 polymer ?
#
loop_
_entity_poly.entity_id
_entity_poly.type
_entity_poly.pdbx_seq_one_letter_code
_entity_poly.pdbx_strand_id
1 'polypeptide(L)'
;MPPGKYGMQEEWEREGDHEIVMDFLLPTGIFLKFPVSPSDTIKSIKKMVWKNASSEALFSALGDPDAYVFTCINQTAEREELEEESRRINDVRPFMCVLRLVAREGDRVEKLTNTQISLLIGKGLHEFEAQKNHEVNEFRTKMRAFCEEKAQERQMLPWQQWMEYSFPCDLEPSCSPPQCGSVKSKHAKKIFINVKFEACDESFMLQQDLQDLPVALMRSALKKKATVFRLLRQAPEDYTLQVNGRWEFIYGKHPMYQFKYMFSCLRNGQNPYLTMVHHSTIHKYQEEQGRMCSQLYKSRSLSRPPPLPLKKQNTSSLWSINEPFYVHLLQGSRVNAGEGMKLVVQAGLFHGSELICKVVTTSEVAVCSEPLWDQKLEFDITVADLPRMSRLCFALYAVIEKAKKPRGTKKKNKKADCPIAWVNTMVFDYKDQLKTGEFQLSTWPSVPDKSDLLNPMGTVEKNPNVDSAAGLLIRFPNIRPHPLYYPPLDKVSGDMEKNGDAAIVTKEENMKLKEIMDNKNHTEFFEDEKELLWKLQTEVRDHYHESLSKLLLVTKWNRREDVVQMVSLLRNWRDLPAIHALELLDYSFPDPAVRSFTIRCLRKLSDDELLQYLIQLVQVLKYESYLDCDLTTFLLERALSNWRIGHFLFWHLRSEIHVASVSLRFGLILEAYCRGNIHHIRLLTKQNEALGKMKALSDFVKSGSQKTTADDLKLCIRQESYLEALSDLLSPLNPSIILSEICADKCRFMDSKMKPLWLMYNHKAEGDMVGIIFKNGDDLRQDMLTLQMIQLMENLWKREGLDLRMIPYGCLSTGNKMGLIEVVKNSDTIANIQRNSSNSAATAAFNKDALLNWLKSKNPEDKLDPAIEEFTLSCAGYCVATYVLGIGDRHNDNIMIRETGQLFHIDFGHFLGNFKRKLGINRERVPFILTYDFVHVIQQGRTNNSEKFERFREYCERAYKILCRNGTLFVNLFAMMKAAGLPELTSFKDIQYLKDSLALGKSEEEALKNFKVKFNEALRESWKTKVNWMMHSLAKDNRP
;
A
#
# COMPACT_ATOMS: atom_id res chain seq x y z
N MET A 1 -13.76 17.77 -15.43
CA MET A 1 -13.49 17.09 -16.73
C MET A 1 -11.98 17.10 -16.90
N PRO A 2 -11.33 16.03 -17.40
CA PRO A 2 -9.99 16.21 -17.96
C PRO A 2 -10.10 17.22 -19.11
N PRO A 3 -9.06 18.02 -19.39
CA PRO A 3 -9.04 18.82 -20.61
C PRO A 3 -9.35 17.88 -21.78
N GLY A 4 -10.30 18.28 -22.62
CA GLY A 4 -10.71 17.48 -23.77
C GLY A 4 -9.50 17.15 -24.66
N LYS A 5 -9.61 16.07 -25.43
CA LYS A 5 -8.65 15.65 -26.47
C LYS A 5 -8.51 16.72 -27.57
N TYR A 6 -7.96 17.88 -27.23
CA TYR A 6 -7.78 19.05 -28.10
C TYR A 6 -6.31 19.46 -28.12
N GLY A 7 -5.41 18.48 -28.27
CA GLY A 7 -3.98 18.69 -28.50
C GLY A 7 -3.49 17.87 -29.70
N MET A 8 -2.25 18.09 -30.12
CA MET A 8 -1.55 17.33 -31.19
C MET A 8 -1.26 15.87 -30.77
N GLN A 9 -2.11 15.25 -29.95
CA GLN A 9 -1.91 13.91 -29.40
C GLN A 9 -1.82 12.87 -30.54
N GLU A 10 -2.57 13.08 -31.63
CA GLU A 10 -2.49 12.25 -32.84
C GLU A 10 -1.13 12.37 -33.56
N GLU A 11 -0.42 13.50 -33.46
CA GLU A 11 0.93 13.65 -34.05
C GLU A 11 1.97 12.85 -33.26
N TRP A 12 1.86 12.81 -31.93
CA TRP A 12 2.74 12.02 -31.06
C TRP A 12 2.41 10.51 -31.07
N GLU A 13 1.18 10.15 -31.44
CA GLU A 13 0.69 8.75 -31.50
C GLU A 13 0.83 8.12 -32.90
N ARG A 14 1.23 8.89 -33.93
CA ARG A 14 1.51 8.36 -35.27
C ARG A 14 2.81 7.55 -35.28
N GLU A 15 2.72 6.25 -35.55
CA GLU A 15 3.87 5.34 -35.63
C GLU A 15 4.65 5.49 -36.95
N GLY A 16 5.97 5.61 -36.87
CA GLY A 16 6.90 5.66 -38.01
C GLY A 16 8.02 6.71 -37.86
N ASP A 17 9.00 6.68 -38.76
CA ASP A 17 10.12 7.65 -38.83
C ASP A 17 9.69 8.96 -39.50
N HIS A 18 8.56 9.53 -39.04
CA HIS A 18 8.03 10.79 -39.57
C HIS A 18 8.63 11.97 -38.82
N GLU A 19 9.16 12.94 -39.57
CA GLU A 19 9.60 14.20 -39.00
C GLU A 19 8.41 15.05 -38.53
N ILE A 20 8.51 15.61 -37.33
CA ILE A 20 7.51 16.52 -36.75
C ILE A 20 8.00 17.95 -36.99
N VAL A 21 7.18 18.77 -37.65
CA VAL A 21 7.52 20.18 -37.85
C VAL A 21 7.32 20.93 -36.54
N MET A 22 8.40 21.49 -36.00
CA MET A 22 8.37 22.23 -34.75
C MET A 22 8.64 23.72 -34.94
N ASP A 23 7.97 24.51 -34.11
CA ASP A 23 8.09 25.96 -34.03
C ASP A 23 9.05 26.33 -32.87
N PHE A 24 10.03 27.18 -33.13
CA PHE A 24 11.02 27.61 -32.15
C PHE A 24 10.97 29.13 -31.94
N LEU A 25 10.78 29.55 -30.70
CA LEU A 25 10.71 30.95 -30.31
C LEU A 25 12.02 31.39 -29.66
N LEU A 26 12.80 32.23 -30.34
CA LEU A 26 14.07 32.74 -29.83
C LEU A 26 13.87 33.98 -28.94
N PRO A 27 14.77 34.24 -27.96
CA PRO A 27 14.66 35.39 -27.06
C PRO A 27 14.80 36.74 -27.79
N THR A 28 15.38 36.75 -29.00
CA THR A 28 15.47 37.92 -29.88
C THR A 28 14.14 38.28 -30.56
N GLY A 29 13.10 37.44 -30.42
CA GLY A 29 11.82 37.57 -31.11
C GLY A 29 11.77 36.87 -32.47
N ILE A 30 12.88 36.27 -32.92
CA ILE A 30 12.94 35.49 -34.16
C ILE A 30 12.20 34.15 -33.99
N PHE A 31 11.47 33.78 -35.03
CA PHE A 31 10.71 32.53 -35.15
C PHE A 31 11.40 31.61 -36.16
N LEU A 32 11.70 30.39 -35.76
CA LEU A 32 12.21 29.34 -36.66
C LEU A 32 11.19 28.22 -36.76
N LYS A 33 11.12 27.58 -37.93
CA LYS A 33 10.23 26.42 -38.16
C LYS A 33 10.94 25.39 -39.01
N PHE A 34 11.12 24.18 -38.49
CA PHE A 34 11.76 23.09 -39.23
C PHE A 34 11.39 21.71 -38.67
N PRO A 35 11.51 20.65 -39.49
CA PRO A 35 11.28 19.26 -39.06
C PRO A 35 12.34 18.78 -38.06
N VAL A 36 11.91 17.96 -37.08
CA VAL A 36 12.78 17.21 -36.16
C VAL A 36 12.31 15.76 -36.06
N SER A 37 13.24 14.83 -35.81
CA SER A 37 12.86 13.44 -35.56
C SER A 37 12.22 13.31 -34.16
N PRO A 38 11.17 12.49 -33.99
CA PRO A 38 10.63 12.17 -32.66
C PRO A 38 11.69 11.57 -31.71
N SER A 39 12.73 10.96 -32.27
CA SER A 39 13.85 10.37 -31.53
C SER A 39 14.95 11.37 -31.15
N ASP A 40 14.93 12.58 -31.71
CA ASP A 40 15.93 13.60 -31.40
C ASP A 40 15.87 14.01 -29.93
N THR A 41 17.05 14.11 -29.32
CA THR A 41 17.20 14.65 -27.97
C THR A 41 17.05 16.16 -27.97
N ILE A 42 16.59 16.73 -26.86
CA ILE A 42 16.52 18.19 -26.69
C ILE A 42 17.88 18.86 -26.96
N LYS A 43 18.99 18.20 -26.60
CA LYS A 43 20.36 18.64 -26.91
C LYS A 43 20.65 18.66 -28.41
N SER A 44 20.21 17.64 -29.15
CA SER A 44 20.32 17.58 -30.63
C SER A 44 19.53 18.73 -31.26
N ILE A 45 18.28 18.89 -30.84
CA ILE A 45 17.39 19.95 -31.30
C ILE A 45 17.99 21.34 -31.00
N LYS A 46 18.58 21.53 -29.82
CA LYS A 46 19.27 22.79 -29.47
C LYS A 46 20.39 23.12 -30.46
N LYS A 47 21.20 22.13 -30.84
CA LYS A 47 22.25 22.33 -31.86
C LYS A 47 21.66 22.69 -33.23
N MET A 48 20.55 22.07 -33.63
CA MET A 48 19.86 22.40 -34.88
C MET A 48 19.32 23.84 -34.86
N VAL A 49 18.73 24.27 -33.73
CA VAL A 49 18.25 25.64 -33.54
C VAL A 49 19.39 26.65 -33.68
N TRP A 50 20.56 26.41 -33.06
CA TRP A 50 21.70 27.34 -33.21
C TRP A 50 22.25 27.38 -34.63
N LYS A 51 22.30 26.23 -35.31
CA LYS A 51 22.72 26.17 -36.71
C LYS A 51 21.77 26.97 -37.60
N ASN A 52 20.45 26.81 -37.44
CA ASN A 52 19.45 27.50 -38.25
C ASN A 52 19.32 28.99 -37.86
N ALA A 53 19.52 29.34 -36.59
CA ALA A 53 19.52 30.74 -36.15
C ALA A 53 20.71 31.54 -36.72
N SER A 54 21.83 30.88 -37.08
CA SER A 54 23.03 31.55 -37.59
C SER A 54 22.81 32.30 -38.92
N SER A 55 21.79 31.92 -39.68
CA SER A 55 21.38 32.61 -40.92
C SER A 55 20.32 33.70 -40.71
N GLU A 56 19.84 33.91 -39.48
CA GLU A 56 18.77 34.87 -39.18
C GLU A 56 19.29 36.21 -38.65
N ALA A 57 18.45 37.24 -38.77
CA ALA A 57 18.73 38.54 -38.19
C ALA A 57 18.85 38.45 -36.65
N LEU A 58 19.67 39.32 -36.06
CA LEU A 58 19.90 39.40 -34.61
C LEU A 58 20.57 38.16 -33.98
N PHE A 59 21.13 37.23 -34.77
CA PHE A 59 21.89 36.09 -34.23
C PHE A 59 23.01 36.51 -33.28
N SER A 60 23.70 37.62 -33.57
CA SER A 60 24.76 38.17 -32.72
C SER A 60 24.30 38.60 -31.32
N ALA A 61 22.99 38.73 -31.09
CA ALA A 61 22.41 39.02 -29.78
C ALA A 61 22.12 37.73 -28.96
N LEU A 62 22.26 36.54 -29.56
CA LEU A 62 22.22 35.28 -28.84
C LEU A 62 23.59 34.98 -28.23
N GLY A 63 23.60 34.62 -26.94
CA GLY A 63 24.78 34.15 -26.24
C GLY A 63 25.08 32.66 -26.50
N ASP A 64 25.89 32.09 -25.60
CA ASP A 64 26.24 30.67 -25.60
C ASP A 64 24.98 29.78 -25.50
N PRO A 65 24.84 28.71 -26.32
CA PRO A 65 23.78 27.70 -26.18
C PRO A 65 23.52 27.18 -24.77
N ASP A 66 24.55 27.09 -23.94
CA ASP A 66 24.44 26.58 -22.58
C ASP A 66 23.88 27.61 -21.59
N ALA A 67 23.81 28.90 -21.96
CA ALA A 67 23.13 29.93 -21.20
C ALA A 67 21.60 29.88 -21.32
N TYR A 68 21.06 29.04 -22.21
CA TYR A 68 19.63 28.95 -22.48
C TYR A 68 19.06 27.55 -22.24
N VAL A 69 17.77 27.51 -21.94
CA VAL A 69 16.96 26.30 -21.78
C VAL A 69 15.70 26.41 -22.63
N PHE A 70 15.22 25.28 -23.15
CA PHE A 70 13.91 25.26 -23.80
C PHE A 70 12.80 25.22 -22.76
N THR A 71 11.71 25.90 -23.07
CA THR A 71 10.44 25.81 -22.35
C THR A 71 9.34 25.38 -23.30
N CYS A 72 8.45 24.52 -22.82
CA CYS A 72 7.26 24.11 -23.54
C CYS A 72 6.03 24.17 -22.64
N ILE A 73 4.85 24.06 -23.22
CA ILE A 73 3.65 23.70 -22.48
C ILE A 73 3.53 22.17 -22.55
N ASN A 74 3.50 21.48 -21.42
CA ASN A 74 3.37 20.03 -21.36
C ASN A 74 1.90 19.60 -21.42
N GLN A 75 1.63 18.29 -21.42
CA GLN A 75 0.26 17.74 -21.49
C GLN A 75 -0.62 18.08 -20.28
N THR A 76 -0.05 18.58 -19.18
CA THR A 76 -0.80 19.08 -18.01
C THR A 76 -1.15 20.58 -18.14
N ALA A 77 -0.93 21.18 -19.32
CA ALA A 77 -1.13 22.60 -19.61
C ALA A 77 -0.22 23.53 -18.79
N GLU A 78 0.95 23.04 -18.41
CA GLU A 78 1.91 23.78 -17.58
C GLU A 78 3.18 24.11 -18.36
N ARG A 79 3.81 25.21 -17.97
CA ARG A 79 5.11 25.58 -18.52
C ARG A 79 6.21 24.73 -17.88
N GLU A 80 6.87 23.92 -18.68
CA GLU A 80 7.98 23.06 -18.28
C GLU A 80 9.30 23.64 -18.81
N GLU A 81 10.31 23.78 -17.94
CA GLU A 81 11.70 24.03 -18.34
C GLU A 81 12.41 22.70 -18.58
N LEU A 82 12.88 22.48 -19.81
CA LEU A 82 13.53 21.24 -20.25
C LEU A 82 15.01 21.23 -19.86
N GLU A 83 15.24 21.16 -18.55
CA GLU A 83 16.57 21.13 -17.93
C GLU A 83 17.39 19.89 -18.28
N GLU A 84 16.70 18.76 -18.48
CA GLU A 84 17.28 17.48 -18.87
C GLU A 84 17.34 17.35 -20.40
N GLU A 85 18.41 17.89 -20.98
CA GLU A 85 18.56 17.95 -22.44
C GLU A 85 18.78 16.57 -23.12
N SER A 86 18.98 15.49 -22.35
CA SER A 86 19.09 14.11 -22.85
C SER A 86 17.75 13.49 -23.23
N ARG A 87 16.62 14.04 -22.75
CA ARG A 87 15.28 13.53 -23.09
C ARG A 87 15.02 13.64 -24.59
N ARG A 88 14.32 12.66 -25.16
CA ARG A 88 13.83 12.74 -26.54
C ARG A 88 12.56 13.56 -26.59
N ILE A 89 12.32 14.24 -27.72
CA ILE A 89 11.12 15.06 -27.85
C ILE A 89 9.82 14.24 -27.72
N ASN A 90 9.82 12.98 -28.17
CA ASN A 90 8.70 12.04 -28.01
C ASN A 90 8.48 11.58 -26.55
N ASP A 91 9.46 11.77 -25.66
CA ASP A 91 9.30 11.53 -24.22
C ASP A 91 8.86 12.82 -23.48
N VAL A 92 9.10 13.99 -24.07
CA VAL A 92 8.60 15.28 -23.57
C VAL A 92 7.13 15.48 -23.93
N ARG A 93 6.74 15.16 -25.17
CA ARG A 93 5.39 15.35 -25.72
C ARG A 93 4.79 16.73 -25.38
N PRO A 94 5.41 17.84 -25.83
CA PRO A 94 4.80 19.15 -25.72
C PRO A 94 3.33 19.14 -26.17
N PHE A 95 2.47 19.86 -25.46
CA PHE A 95 1.04 20.01 -25.78
C PHE A 95 0.83 20.52 -27.21
N MET A 96 1.68 21.46 -27.62
CA MET A 96 1.86 21.91 -29.00
C MET A 96 3.33 21.75 -29.38
N CYS A 97 3.62 21.53 -30.67
CA CYS A 97 4.97 21.38 -31.24
C CYS A 97 5.78 22.70 -31.22
N VAL A 98 5.84 23.37 -30.06
CA VAL A 98 6.44 24.69 -29.83
C VAL A 98 7.47 24.59 -28.72
N LEU A 99 8.71 25.01 -29.00
CA LEU A 99 9.77 25.16 -28.00
C LEU A 99 10.22 26.62 -27.93
N ARG A 100 10.13 27.22 -26.75
CA ARG A 100 10.58 28.59 -26.49
C ARG A 100 11.92 28.58 -25.77
N LEU A 101 12.92 29.21 -26.38
CA LEU A 101 14.23 29.36 -25.79
C LEU A 101 14.24 30.55 -24.80
N VAL A 102 14.69 30.30 -23.57
CA VAL A 102 14.79 31.32 -22.51
C VAL A 102 16.12 31.25 -21.79
N ALA A 103 16.56 32.38 -21.23
CA ALA A 103 17.77 32.41 -20.41
C ALA A 103 17.58 31.54 -19.16
N ARG A 104 18.65 30.85 -18.76
CA ARG A 104 18.65 30.05 -17.53
C ARG A 104 18.77 30.98 -16.32
N GLU A 105 17.75 30.96 -15.46
CA GLU A 105 17.71 31.71 -14.20
C GLU A 105 17.51 30.75 -13.01
N GLY A 106 18.12 31.05 -11.86
CA GLY A 106 17.97 30.28 -10.63
C GLY A 106 18.87 29.04 -10.49
N ASP A 107 18.66 28.27 -9.42
CA ASP A 107 19.43 27.04 -9.15
C ASP A 107 18.96 25.88 -10.04
N ARG A 108 19.80 25.54 -11.02
CA ARG A 108 19.57 24.44 -11.96
C ARG A 108 19.31 23.10 -11.27
N VAL A 109 20.05 22.80 -10.20
CA VAL A 109 19.96 21.48 -9.54
C VAL A 109 18.63 21.35 -8.81
N GLU A 110 18.17 22.43 -8.16
CA GLU A 110 16.85 22.48 -7.53
C GLU A 110 15.73 22.38 -8.57
N LYS A 111 15.82 23.10 -9.68
CA LYS A 111 14.84 23.03 -10.78
C LYS A 111 14.75 21.63 -11.37
N LEU A 112 15.88 21.01 -11.71
CA LEU A 112 15.92 19.65 -12.25
C LEU A 112 15.30 18.64 -11.27
N THR A 113 15.65 18.75 -9.98
CA THR A 113 15.11 17.86 -8.94
C THR A 113 13.60 18.03 -8.78
N ASN A 114 13.09 19.27 -8.81
CA ASN A 114 11.66 19.55 -8.73
C ASN A 114 10.91 18.98 -9.93
N THR A 115 11.47 19.07 -11.14
CA THR A 115 10.89 18.47 -12.35
C THR A 115 10.86 16.95 -12.24
N GLN A 116 11.97 16.31 -11.82
CA GLN A 116 12.04 14.86 -11.63
C GLN A 116 11.02 14.36 -10.59
N ILE A 117 10.90 15.06 -9.45
CA ILE A 117 9.90 14.73 -8.43
C ILE A 117 8.49 14.89 -9.03
N SER A 118 8.20 15.99 -9.73
CA SER A 118 6.88 16.24 -10.31
C SER A 118 6.45 15.16 -11.29
N LEU A 119 7.36 14.75 -12.19
CA LEU A 119 7.13 13.66 -13.15
C LEU A 119 6.91 12.32 -12.44
N LEU A 120 7.70 12.05 -11.40
CA LEU A 120 7.64 10.79 -10.66
C LEU A 120 6.34 10.66 -9.85
N ILE A 121 5.94 11.73 -9.14
CA ILE A 121 4.68 11.74 -8.38
C ILE A 121 3.45 11.85 -9.29
N GLY A 122 3.62 12.36 -10.52
CA GLY A 122 2.55 12.60 -11.48
C GLY A 122 1.70 13.83 -11.13
N LYS A 123 2.30 14.82 -10.48
CA LYS A 123 1.67 16.07 -10.01
C LYS A 123 2.69 17.18 -9.93
N GLY A 124 2.36 18.39 -10.40
CA GLY A 124 3.29 19.51 -10.37
C GLY A 124 3.51 20.04 -8.95
N LEU A 125 4.76 20.21 -8.51
CA LEU A 125 5.02 20.78 -7.17
C LEU A 125 4.50 22.21 -7.00
N HIS A 126 4.42 22.98 -8.08
CA HIS A 126 3.84 24.32 -8.09
C HIS A 126 2.33 24.33 -7.78
N GLU A 127 1.61 23.21 -8.03
CA GLU A 127 0.20 23.07 -7.65
C GLU A 127 0.03 23.18 -6.13
N PHE A 128 0.99 22.67 -5.35
CA PHE A 128 0.97 22.79 -3.89
C PHE A 128 1.21 24.24 -3.44
N GLU A 129 2.05 24.98 -4.16
CA GLU A 129 2.35 26.40 -3.87
C GLU A 129 1.17 27.31 -4.22
N ALA A 130 0.48 27.01 -5.31
CA ALA A 130 -0.68 27.76 -5.78
C ALA A 130 -1.87 27.74 -4.81
N GLN A 131 -1.98 26.72 -3.95
CA GLN A 131 -3.10 26.59 -2.99
C GLN A 131 -3.11 27.69 -1.92
N LYS A 132 -1.99 28.39 -1.69
CA LYS A 132 -1.84 29.40 -0.61
C LYS A 132 -2.29 28.88 0.76
N ASN A 133 -2.15 27.58 1.00
CA ASN A 133 -2.50 26.94 2.26
C ASN A 133 -1.28 26.95 3.21
N HIS A 134 -1.43 27.58 4.37
CA HIS A 134 -0.36 27.69 5.36
C HIS A 134 0.09 26.33 5.92
N GLU A 135 -0.84 25.38 6.14
CA GLU A 135 -0.52 24.04 6.63
C GLU A 135 0.36 23.29 5.62
N VAL A 136 0.02 23.37 4.33
CA VAL A 136 0.80 22.76 3.24
C VAL A 136 2.21 23.34 3.21
N ASN A 137 2.35 24.66 3.26
CA ASN A 137 3.66 25.32 3.21
C ASN A 137 4.54 24.98 4.43
N GLU A 138 3.95 24.93 5.61
CA GLU A 138 4.65 24.57 6.84
C GLU A 138 5.07 23.09 6.84
N PHE A 139 4.18 22.20 6.42
CA PHE A 139 4.48 20.78 6.24
C PHE A 139 5.66 20.58 5.27
N ARG A 140 5.61 21.19 4.07
CA ARG A 140 6.69 21.10 3.08
C ARG A 140 8.01 21.60 3.65
N THR A 141 7.99 22.73 4.36
CA THR A 141 9.19 23.33 4.94
C THR A 141 9.81 22.45 6.03
N LYS A 142 8.97 21.93 6.94
CA LYS A 142 9.40 21.07 8.06
C LYS A 142 9.90 19.73 7.55
N MET A 143 9.11 19.04 6.73
CA MET A 143 9.44 17.70 6.22
C MET A 143 10.64 17.73 5.28
N ARG A 144 10.80 18.78 4.47
CA ARG A 144 12.02 18.94 3.67
C ARG A 144 13.26 19.01 4.56
N ALA A 145 13.27 19.87 5.58
CA ALA A 145 14.41 19.98 6.50
C ALA A 145 14.71 18.65 7.19
N PHE A 146 13.68 17.97 7.70
CA PHE A 146 13.81 16.65 8.33
C PHE A 146 14.42 15.60 7.38
N CYS A 147 13.91 15.50 6.15
CA CYS A 147 14.39 14.53 5.18
C CYS A 147 15.81 14.83 4.68
N GLU A 148 16.18 16.10 4.53
CA GLU A 148 17.52 16.53 4.15
C GLU A 148 18.55 16.23 5.27
N GLU A 149 18.18 16.45 6.53
CA GLU A 149 18.99 16.08 7.70
C GLU A 149 19.23 14.56 7.74
N LYS A 150 18.19 13.74 7.58
CA LYS A 150 18.32 12.28 7.50
C LYS A 150 19.17 11.81 6.32
N ALA A 151 19.08 12.49 5.18
CA ALA A 151 19.95 12.19 4.05
C ALA A 151 21.43 12.47 4.37
N GLN A 152 21.73 13.56 5.08
CA GLN A 152 23.09 13.92 5.50
C GLN A 152 23.64 12.96 6.55
N GLU A 153 22.87 12.65 7.61
CA GLU A 153 23.22 11.65 8.62
C GLU A 153 23.63 10.33 7.96
N ARG A 154 22.82 9.87 6.99
CA ARG A 154 23.05 8.63 6.26
C ARG A 154 24.36 8.61 5.47
N GLN A 155 24.76 9.74 4.89
CA GLN A 155 26.02 9.81 4.13
C GLN A 155 27.25 9.77 5.04
N MET A 156 27.10 10.15 6.31
CA MET A 156 28.18 10.11 7.31
C MET A 156 28.34 8.73 7.96
N LEU A 157 27.47 7.76 7.64
CA LEU A 157 27.55 6.41 8.19
C LEU A 157 28.80 5.66 7.70
N PRO A 158 29.41 4.81 8.55
CA PRO A 158 30.38 3.82 8.09
C PRO A 158 29.79 2.90 7.01
N TRP A 159 30.64 2.38 6.12
CA TRP A 159 30.18 1.58 4.96
C TRP A 159 29.28 0.39 5.34
N GLN A 160 29.50 -0.24 6.50
CA GLN A 160 28.68 -1.35 6.98
C GLN A 160 27.25 -0.91 7.32
N GLN A 161 27.09 0.19 8.05
CA GLN A 161 25.78 0.73 8.41
C GLN A 161 25.06 1.33 7.19
N TRP A 162 25.82 1.94 6.27
CA TRP A 162 25.27 2.41 5.00
C TRP A 162 24.81 1.25 4.09
N MET A 163 25.54 0.13 4.11
CA MET A 163 25.16 -1.11 3.42
C MET A 163 23.90 -1.70 4.04
N GLU A 164 23.80 -1.72 5.38
CA GLU A 164 22.61 -2.18 6.11
C GLU A 164 21.35 -1.40 5.72
N TYR A 165 21.48 -0.08 5.59
CA TYR A 165 20.42 0.77 5.06
C TYR A 165 20.03 0.39 3.61
N SER A 166 21.02 0.25 2.73
CA SER A 166 20.82 0.12 1.28
C SER A 166 20.35 -1.28 0.88
N PHE A 167 20.81 -2.29 1.60
CA PHE A 167 20.64 -3.70 1.28
C PHE A 167 20.26 -4.50 2.54
N PRO A 168 19.12 -4.20 3.19
CA PRO A 168 18.71 -4.88 4.41
C PRO A 168 18.58 -6.40 4.17
N CYS A 169 19.00 -7.20 5.16
CA CYS A 169 18.92 -8.65 5.11
C CYS A 169 17.49 -9.16 4.84
N ASP A 170 17.37 -10.18 4.00
CA ASP A 170 16.10 -10.89 3.79
C ASP A 170 16.12 -12.23 4.53
N LEU A 171 15.42 -12.29 5.66
CA LEU A 171 15.51 -13.40 6.60
C LEU A 171 14.22 -14.23 6.66
N GLU A 172 14.37 -15.54 6.83
CA GLU A 172 13.28 -16.46 7.14
C GLU A 172 12.82 -16.28 8.61
N PRO A 173 11.51 -16.34 8.87
CA PRO A 173 10.98 -16.29 10.24
C PRO A 173 11.35 -17.52 11.10
N SER A 174 11.75 -18.62 10.48
CA SER A 174 12.01 -19.88 11.18
C SER A 174 13.37 -19.89 11.89
N CYS A 175 13.36 -20.23 13.18
CA CYS A 175 14.58 -20.43 13.97
C CYS A 175 15.23 -21.83 13.78
N SER A 176 14.82 -22.59 12.76
CA SER A 176 15.38 -23.92 12.49
C SER A 176 15.65 -24.12 10.99
N PRO A 177 16.66 -24.93 10.62
CA PRO A 177 16.97 -25.22 9.22
C PRO A 177 15.84 -26.02 8.56
N PRO A 178 15.68 -25.92 7.22
CA PRO A 178 14.62 -26.62 6.49
C PRO A 178 14.73 -28.14 6.68
N GLN A 179 13.61 -28.79 7.04
CA GLN A 179 13.54 -30.24 7.07
C GLN A 179 13.48 -30.77 5.62
N CYS A 180 14.57 -31.37 5.13
CA CYS A 180 14.63 -31.99 3.82
C CYS A 180 13.96 -33.37 3.85
N GLY A 181 12.96 -33.56 2.98
CA GLY A 181 12.02 -34.70 2.99
C GLY A 181 12.59 -36.10 2.65
N SER A 182 13.89 -36.35 2.78
CA SER A 182 14.46 -37.68 2.51
C SER A 182 15.56 -38.16 3.46
N VAL A 183 15.87 -37.45 4.55
CA VAL A 183 16.85 -37.99 5.50
C VAL A 183 16.47 -37.73 6.96
N LYS A 184 16.07 -38.80 7.66
CA LYS A 184 16.14 -38.92 9.12
C LYS A 184 17.60 -38.93 9.64
N SER A 185 18.47 -38.12 9.04
CA SER A 185 19.85 -37.98 9.48
C SER A 185 19.99 -36.67 10.21
N LYS A 186 20.28 -36.76 11.51
CA LYS A 186 20.76 -35.65 12.35
C LYS A 186 22.10 -35.04 11.85
N HIS A 187 22.58 -35.39 10.65
CA HIS A 187 23.91 -35.04 10.11
C HIS A 187 23.95 -34.21 8.82
N ALA A 188 22.82 -33.75 8.25
CA ALA A 188 22.86 -32.79 7.14
C ALA A 188 23.18 -31.35 7.62
N LYS A 189 24.32 -31.17 8.29
CA LYS A 189 24.76 -29.89 8.86
C LYS A 189 25.55 -29.01 7.87
N LYS A 190 25.93 -29.54 6.71
CA LYS A 190 26.87 -28.87 5.79
C LYS A 190 26.28 -28.65 4.41
N ILE A 191 26.58 -27.48 3.83
CA ILE A 191 26.18 -27.06 2.48
C ILE A 191 27.42 -26.73 1.65
N PHE A 192 27.38 -27.02 0.34
CA PHE A 192 28.39 -26.56 -0.62
C PHE A 192 27.95 -25.23 -1.23
N ILE A 193 28.80 -24.22 -1.10
CA ILE A 193 28.54 -22.86 -1.57
C ILE A 193 29.61 -22.50 -2.60
N ASN A 194 29.19 -22.03 -3.76
CA ASN A 194 30.11 -21.49 -4.75
C ASN A 194 30.37 -20.01 -4.45
N VAL A 195 31.65 -19.65 -4.26
CA VAL A 195 32.09 -18.29 -3.96
C VAL A 195 33.02 -17.78 -5.05
N LYS A 196 32.59 -16.74 -5.79
CA LYS A 196 33.38 -15.95 -6.75
C LYS A 196 33.99 -14.73 -6.07
N PHE A 197 35.08 -14.16 -6.60
CA PHE A 197 35.60 -12.86 -6.18
C PHE A 197 35.34 -11.80 -7.26
N GLU A 198 34.96 -10.58 -6.89
CA GLU A 198 34.56 -9.51 -7.83
C GLU A 198 35.54 -9.29 -9.01
N ALA A 199 36.86 -9.31 -8.75
CA ALA A 199 37.90 -9.07 -9.75
C ALA A 199 38.52 -10.35 -10.34
N CYS A 200 37.92 -11.52 -10.11
CA CYS A 200 38.46 -12.81 -10.56
C CYS A 200 37.34 -13.71 -11.08
N ASP A 201 37.52 -14.28 -12.27
CA ASP A 201 36.55 -15.24 -12.81
C ASP A 201 36.63 -16.63 -12.16
N GLU A 202 37.65 -16.88 -11.34
CA GLU A 202 37.71 -18.12 -10.56
C GLU A 202 36.67 -18.14 -9.43
N SER A 203 36.03 -19.30 -9.29
CA SER A 203 35.02 -19.58 -8.29
C SER A 203 35.42 -20.80 -7.46
N PHE A 204 35.17 -20.75 -6.14
CA PHE A 204 35.55 -21.79 -5.20
C PHE A 204 34.31 -22.45 -4.61
N MET A 205 34.22 -23.77 -4.72
CA MET A 205 33.21 -24.53 -3.99
C MET A 205 33.70 -24.82 -2.58
N LEU A 206 33.02 -24.28 -1.58
CA LEU A 206 33.38 -24.35 -0.17
C LEU A 206 32.29 -25.08 0.62
N GLN A 207 32.70 -25.94 1.53
CA GLN A 207 31.78 -26.62 2.44
C GLN A 207 31.66 -25.83 3.75
N GLN A 208 30.44 -25.46 4.14
CA GLN A 208 30.16 -24.64 5.33
C GLN A 208 29.10 -25.29 6.22
N ASP A 209 29.15 -25.09 7.54
CA ASP A 209 28.06 -25.49 8.43
C ASP A 209 26.88 -24.50 8.29
N LEU A 210 25.66 -25.00 8.36
CA LEU A 210 24.44 -24.20 8.27
C LEU A 210 24.31 -23.19 9.41
N GLN A 211 24.85 -23.52 10.59
CA GLN A 211 24.82 -22.66 11.78
C GLN A 211 25.93 -21.60 11.77
N ASP A 212 26.88 -21.71 10.85
CA ASP A 212 27.96 -20.73 10.77
C ASP A 212 27.43 -19.35 10.38
N LEU A 213 28.15 -18.32 10.81
CA LEU A 213 27.91 -16.93 10.41
C LEU A 213 28.57 -16.64 9.05
N PRO A 214 28.09 -15.65 8.29
CA PRO A 214 28.68 -15.25 7.00
C PRO A 214 30.20 -15.04 7.03
N VAL A 215 30.72 -14.48 8.14
CA VAL A 215 32.16 -14.25 8.33
C VAL A 215 33.00 -15.52 8.29
N ALA A 216 32.44 -16.67 8.70
CA ALA A 216 33.15 -17.95 8.64
C ALA A 216 33.37 -18.40 7.19
N LEU A 217 32.37 -18.22 6.33
CA LEU A 217 32.48 -18.50 4.89
C LEU A 217 33.49 -17.57 4.23
N MET A 218 33.46 -16.27 4.54
CA MET A 218 34.44 -15.31 4.03
C MET A 218 35.87 -15.68 4.43
N ARG A 219 36.09 -16.09 5.68
CA ARG A 219 37.40 -16.55 6.16
C ARG A 219 37.88 -17.80 5.42
N SER A 220 36.98 -18.76 5.19
CA SER A 220 37.27 -19.98 4.42
C SER A 220 37.64 -19.65 2.97
N ALA A 221 36.89 -18.75 2.32
CA ALA A 221 37.15 -18.30 0.95
C ALA A 221 38.49 -17.56 0.82
N LEU A 222 38.79 -16.62 1.72
CA LEU A 222 40.06 -15.90 1.73
C LEU A 222 41.25 -16.83 2.00
N LYS A 223 41.10 -17.81 2.90
CA LYS A 223 42.13 -18.83 3.12
C LYS A 223 42.40 -19.64 1.86
N LYS A 224 41.34 -20.04 1.13
CA LYS A 224 41.47 -20.78 -0.13
C LYS A 224 42.15 -19.92 -1.20
N LYS A 225 41.72 -18.68 -1.39
CA LYS A 225 42.33 -17.71 -2.32
C LYS A 225 43.81 -17.47 -2.02
N ALA A 226 44.17 -17.21 -0.77
CA ALA A 226 45.56 -17.02 -0.35
C ALA A 226 46.43 -18.25 -0.64
N THR A 227 45.86 -19.46 -0.45
CA THR A 227 46.58 -20.71 -0.72
C THR A 227 46.79 -20.94 -2.23
N VAL A 228 45.76 -20.70 -3.04
CA VAL A 228 45.80 -20.93 -4.50
C VAL A 228 46.71 -19.91 -5.20
N PHE A 229 46.55 -18.63 -4.87
CA PHE A 229 47.28 -17.53 -5.53
C PHE A 229 48.56 -17.10 -4.81
N ARG A 230 48.93 -17.75 -3.68
CA ARG A 230 50.10 -17.42 -2.85
C ARG A 230 50.14 -15.94 -2.42
N LEU A 231 48.97 -15.41 -2.05
CA LEU A 231 48.81 -14.02 -1.60
C LEU A 231 48.82 -13.89 -0.07
N LEU A 232 49.09 -12.68 0.42
CA LEU A 232 48.93 -12.32 1.83
C LEU A 232 47.47 -12.49 2.26
N ARG A 233 47.27 -12.94 3.51
CA ARG A 233 45.92 -13.08 4.09
C ARG A 233 45.32 -11.69 4.28
N GLN A 234 44.13 -11.50 3.72
CA GLN A 234 43.30 -10.31 3.92
C GLN A 234 42.35 -10.52 5.09
N ALA A 235 41.86 -9.44 5.68
CA ALA A 235 40.91 -9.49 6.78
C ALA A 235 39.50 -9.78 6.24
N PRO A 236 38.74 -10.75 6.79
CA PRO A 236 37.38 -11.03 6.35
C PRO A 236 36.40 -9.88 6.65
N GLU A 237 36.75 -8.98 7.57
CA GLU A 237 35.95 -7.81 7.94
C GLU A 237 35.89 -6.75 6.83
N ASP A 238 36.84 -6.77 5.88
CA ASP A 238 36.90 -5.85 4.73
C ASP A 238 35.99 -6.28 3.56
N TYR A 239 35.26 -7.39 3.73
CA TYR A 239 34.45 -8.01 2.69
C TYR A 239 33.00 -8.21 3.13
N THR A 240 32.13 -8.35 2.12
CA THR A 240 30.75 -8.81 2.26
C THR A 240 30.42 -9.83 1.17
N LEU A 241 29.32 -10.55 1.32
CA LEU A 241 28.85 -11.55 0.36
C LEU A 241 27.61 -11.03 -0.36
N GLN A 242 27.66 -11.00 -1.69
CA GLN A 242 26.53 -10.65 -2.54
C GLN A 242 25.94 -11.90 -3.19
N VAL A 243 24.63 -12.01 -3.26
CA VAL A 243 23.96 -13.05 -4.06
C VAL A 243 24.18 -12.74 -5.54
N ASN A 244 24.68 -13.72 -6.30
CA ASN A 244 25.05 -13.48 -7.69
C ASN A 244 23.85 -12.99 -8.53
N GLY A 245 24.07 -11.92 -9.32
CA GLY A 245 23.04 -11.32 -10.17
C GLY A 245 21.94 -10.53 -9.44
N ARG A 246 22.04 -10.32 -8.12
CA ARG A 246 21.03 -9.62 -7.31
C ARG A 246 21.62 -8.52 -6.46
N TRP A 247 20.80 -7.52 -6.13
CA TRP A 247 21.08 -6.52 -5.09
C TRP A 247 20.63 -7.04 -3.73
N GLU A 248 21.23 -8.16 -3.32
CA GLU A 248 20.95 -8.86 -2.07
C GLU A 248 22.30 -9.28 -1.46
N PHE A 249 22.49 -9.01 -0.17
CA PHE A 249 23.74 -9.25 0.52
C PHE A 249 23.52 -10.13 1.76
N ILE A 250 24.52 -10.93 2.09
CA ILE A 250 24.54 -11.87 3.21
C ILE A 250 25.62 -11.42 4.19
N TYR A 251 25.21 -10.85 5.32
CA TYR A 251 26.11 -10.28 6.33
C TYR A 251 25.46 -10.30 7.72
N GLY A 252 26.19 -9.84 8.73
CA GLY A 252 25.68 -9.71 10.09
C GLY A 252 25.77 -10.99 10.91
N LYS A 253 24.91 -11.09 11.94
CA LYS A 253 24.99 -12.11 13.00
C LYS A 253 23.90 -13.18 12.88
N HIS A 254 23.42 -13.42 11.66
CA HIS A 254 22.42 -14.44 11.38
C HIS A 254 23.09 -15.72 10.85
N PRO A 255 22.63 -16.92 11.25
CA PRO A 255 23.09 -18.16 10.66
C PRO A 255 22.82 -18.23 9.15
N MET A 256 23.66 -18.94 8.39
CA MET A 256 23.52 -19.05 6.94
C MET A 256 22.15 -19.57 6.49
N TYR A 257 21.53 -20.52 7.22
CA TYR A 257 20.21 -21.05 6.84
C TYR A 257 19.07 -20.03 6.99
N GLN A 258 19.27 -18.94 7.74
CA GLN A 258 18.21 -17.97 8.00
C GLN A 258 18.02 -17.00 6.82
N PHE A 259 19.01 -16.81 5.95
CA PHE A 259 18.85 -15.95 4.77
C PHE A 259 17.91 -16.63 3.75
N LYS A 260 16.88 -15.94 3.26
CA LYS A 260 15.86 -16.53 2.38
C LYS A 260 16.45 -17.17 1.12
N TYR A 261 17.46 -16.53 0.51
CA TYR A 261 18.18 -17.11 -0.63
C TYR A 261 18.81 -18.47 -0.28
N MET A 262 19.54 -18.53 0.83
CA MET A 262 20.19 -19.75 1.31
C MET A 262 19.16 -20.83 1.68
N PHE A 263 18.09 -20.45 2.38
CA PHE A 263 16.99 -21.34 2.73
C PHE A 263 16.32 -21.95 1.48
N SER A 264 16.07 -21.11 0.47
CA SER A 264 15.50 -21.55 -0.81
C SER A 264 16.42 -22.50 -1.56
N CYS A 265 17.72 -22.20 -1.64
CA CYS A 265 18.71 -23.10 -2.24
C CYS A 265 18.75 -24.46 -1.53
N LEU A 266 18.78 -24.46 -0.20
CA LEU A 266 18.74 -25.68 0.61
C LEU A 266 17.50 -26.52 0.35
N ARG A 267 16.34 -25.86 0.32
CA ARG A 267 15.06 -26.51 0.07
C ARG A 267 14.99 -27.14 -1.33
N ASN A 268 15.54 -26.47 -2.33
CA ASN A 268 15.53 -26.94 -3.72
C ASN A 268 16.69 -27.88 -4.05
N GLY A 269 17.58 -28.19 -3.09
CA GLY A 269 18.78 -29.00 -3.33
C GLY A 269 19.78 -28.34 -4.28
N GLN A 270 19.81 -27.00 -4.32
CA GLN A 270 20.70 -26.21 -5.16
C GLN A 270 21.90 -25.69 -4.37
N ASN A 271 23.07 -25.64 -5.00
CA ASN A 271 24.24 -25.00 -4.42
C ASN A 271 24.11 -23.47 -4.58
N PRO A 272 24.24 -22.68 -3.50
CA PRO A 272 24.19 -21.21 -3.61
C PRO A 272 25.41 -20.64 -4.34
N TYR A 273 25.22 -19.53 -5.04
CA TYR A 273 26.26 -18.79 -5.75
C TYR A 273 26.38 -17.38 -5.18
N LEU A 274 27.52 -17.12 -4.54
CA LEU A 274 27.82 -15.85 -3.88
C LEU A 274 29.07 -15.21 -4.49
N THR A 275 29.13 -13.89 -4.45
CA THR A 275 30.28 -13.08 -4.85
C THR A 275 30.84 -12.37 -3.62
N MET A 276 32.14 -12.54 -3.37
CA MET A 276 32.87 -11.74 -2.38
C MET A 276 33.17 -10.36 -2.93
N VAL A 277 32.62 -9.35 -2.26
CA VAL A 277 32.72 -7.93 -2.61
C VAL A 277 33.55 -7.20 -1.55
N HIS A 278 34.51 -6.40 -1.99
CA HIS A 278 35.36 -5.61 -1.09
C HIS A 278 34.66 -4.31 -0.68
N HIS A 279 34.91 -3.83 0.54
CA HIS A 279 34.26 -2.61 1.05
C HIS A 279 34.50 -1.36 0.18
N SER A 280 35.60 -1.31 -0.59
CA SER A 280 35.85 -0.23 -1.56
C SER A 280 34.76 -0.11 -2.63
N THR A 281 34.14 -1.21 -3.04
CA THR A 281 33.04 -1.20 -4.01
C THR A 281 31.78 -0.60 -3.38
N ILE A 282 31.50 -0.95 -2.12
CA ILE A 282 30.40 -0.36 -1.35
C ILE A 282 30.64 1.14 -1.15
N HIS A 283 31.87 1.56 -0.83
CA HIS A 283 32.23 2.97 -0.74
C HIS A 283 32.02 3.73 -2.05
N LYS A 284 32.30 3.12 -3.21
CA LYS A 284 32.00 3.76 -4.51
C LYS A 284 30.51 4.04 -4.66
N TYR A 285 29.65 3.08 -4.31
CA TYR A 285 28.20 3.29 -4.31
C TYR A 285 27.80 4.41 -3.34
N GLN A 286 28.36 4.44 -2.14
CA GLN A 286 28.12 5.50 -1.16
C GLN A 286 28.56 6.89 -1.68
N GLU A 287 29.74 6.98 -2.28
CA GLU A 287 30.26 8.24 -2.86
C GLU A 287 29.41 8.74 -4.03
N GLU A 288 28.98 7.84 -4.93
CA GLU A 288 28.11 8.19 -6.05
C GLU A 288 26.78 8.78 -5.56
N GLN A 289 26.19 8.20 -4.50
CA GLN A 289 25.02 8.77 -3.84
C GLN A 289 25.33 10.12 -3.15
N GLY A 290 26.44 10.20 -2.43
CA GLY A 290 26.85 11.39 -1.68
C GLY A 290 27.14 12.60 -2.57
N ARG A 291 27.78 12.41 -3.74
CA ARG A 291 28.07 13.48 -4.71
C ARG A 291 26.79 14.18 -5.15
N MET A 292 25.74 13.43 -5.45
CA MET A 292 24.43 13.97 -5.81
C MET A 292 23.78 14.79 -4.69
N CYS A 293 23.79 14.26 -3.46
CA CYS A 293 23.26 14.97 -2.30
C CYS A 293 24.02 16.29 -2.04
N SER A 294 25.36 16.25 -2.11
CA SER A 294 26.20 17.40 -1.81
C SER A 294 26.02 18.57 -2.80
N GLN A 295 25.74 18.28 -4.07
CA GLN A 295 25.46 19.30 -5.08
C GLN A 295 24.15 20.06 -4.77
N LEU A 296 23.13 19.37 -4.24
CA LEU A 296 21.86 19.96 -3.86
C LEU A 296 21.93 20.78 -2.56
N TYR A 297 22.61 20.28 -1.54
CA TYR A 297 22.57 20.91 -0.21
C TYR A 297 23.59 22.03 -0.01
N LYS A 298 24.66 22.11 -0.81
CA LYS A 298 25.65 23.20 -0.75
C LYS A 298 25.09 24.57 -1.18
N SER A 299 24.04 24.59 -2.00
CA SER A 299 23.42 25.83 -2.52
C SER A 299 22.72 26.66 -1.43
N ARG A 300 22.45 26.08 -0.25
CA ARG A 300 21.50 26.67 0.72
C ARG A 300 22.01 26.94 2.14
N SER A 301 23.29 26.70 2.45
CA SER A 301 23.82 26.99 3.80
C SER A 301 23.88 28.49 4.14
N LEU A 302 23.44 29.38 3.26
CA LEU A 302 23.54 30.84 3.38
C LEU A 302 22.19 31.57 3.25
N SER A 303 21.12 31.15 3.95
CA SER A 303 20.02 32.07 4.31
C SER A 303 18.93 31.38 5.14
N ARG A 304 19.11 31.30 6.46
CA ARG A 304 17.94 31.35 7.36
C ARG A 304 18.23 32.33 8.48
N PRO A 305 17.57 33.50 8.50
CA PRO A 305 17.55 34.29 9.72
C PRO A 305 16.89 33.44 10.82
N PRO A 306 17.31 33.61 12.09
CA PRO A 306 16.67 32.96 13.22
C PRO A 306 15.16 33.26 13.19
N PRO A 307 14.29 32.32 13.59
CA PRO A 307 12.88 32.64 13.77
C PRO A 307 12.76 33.83 14.73
N LEU A 308 12.06 34.88 14.28
CA LEU A 308 11.77 36.02 15.14
C LEU A 308 11.04 35.50 16.39
N PRO A 309 11.35 36.02 17.60
CA PRO A 309 10.64 35.65 18.81
C PRO A 309 9.14 35.87 18.60
N LEU A 310 8.32 34.84 18.85
CA LEU A 310 6.87 34.98 18.88
C LEU A 310 6.53 36.10 19.87
N LYS A 311 5.95 37.21 19.38
CA LYS A 311 5.38 38.24 20.25
C LYS A 311 4.40 37.54 21.18
N LYS A 312 4.53 37.75 22.50
CA LYS A 312 3.50 37.36 23.48
C LYS A 312 2.17 37.99 23.06
N GLN A 313 1.34 37.24 22.35
CA GLN A 313 -0.03 37.63 22.09
C GLN A 313 -0.83 37.32 23.36
N ASN A 314 -1.74 38.22 23.72
CA ASN A 314 -2.71 37.96 24.77
C ASN A 314 -3.64 36.84 24.29
N THR A 315 -3.36 35.60 24.68
CA THR A 315 -4.18 34.43 24.36
C THR A 315 -5.14 34.14 25.50
N SER A 316 -6.41 33.92 25.21
CA SER A 316 -7.39 33.41 26.18
C SER A 316 -7.53 31.89 26.04
N SER A 317 -7.60 31.17 27.16
CA SER A 317 -7.78 29.72 27.16
C SER A 317 -9.20 29.35 26.69
N LEU A 318 -9.32 28.35 25.81
CA LEU A 318 -10.61 27.80 25.38
C LEU A 318 -11.51 27.41 26.55
N TRP A 319 -10.94 26.87 27.63
CA TRP A 319 -11.68 26.37 28.79
C TRP A 319 -12.32 27.45 29.67
N SER A 320 -12.05 28.73 29.40
CA SER A 320 -12.76 29.84 30.04
C SER A 320 -14.14 30.11 29.43
N ILE A 321 -14.49 29.44 28.33
CA ILE A 321 -15.72 29.69 27.56
C ILE A 321 -16.75 28.61 27.85
N ASN A 322 -17.70 28.92 28.73
CA ASN A 322 -18.81 28.02 29.09
C ASN A 322 -20.07 28.24 28.23
N GLU A 323 -19.95 28.98 27.12
CA GLU A 323 -21.04 29.20 26.16
C GLU A 323 -21.22 27.97 25.25
N PRO A 324 -22.44 27.68 24.75
CA PRO A 324 -22.67 26.59 23.81
C PRO A 324 -21.98 26.87 22.47
N PHE A 325 -21.41 25.82 21.87
CA PHE A 325 -20.80 25.92 20.55
C PHE A 325 -21.89 26.04 19.47
N TYR A 326 -21.68 26.92 18.49
CA TYR A 326 -22.59 27.09 17.36
C TYR A 326 -21.82 27.43 16.09
N VAL A 327 -22.43 27.19 14.93
CA VAL A 327 -21.97 27.65 13.62
C VAL A 327 -23.13 28.25 12.84
N HIS A 328 -22.86 29.22 11.97
CA HIS A 328 -23.89 29.71 11.05
C HIS A 328 -23.76 29.00 9.70
N LEU A 329 -24.85 28.41 9.21
CA LEU A 329 -24.96 27.96 7.83
C LEU A 329 -25.58 29.08 7.02
N LEU A 330 -24.82 29.68 6.11
CA LEU A 330 -25.25 30.83 5.34
C LEU A 330 -25.97 30.38 4.06
N GLN A 331 -25.25 29.69 3.18
CA GLN A 331 -25.69 29.40 1.81
C GLN A 331 -25.08 28.09 1.29
N GLY A 332 -25.80 27.39 0.42
CA GLY A 332 -25.27 26.35 -0.45
C GLY A 332 -25.03 26.88 -1.86
N SER A 333 -24.13 26.25 -2.60
CA SER A 333 -23.79 26.65 -3.97
C SER A 333 -23.70 25.44 -4.89
N ARG A 334 -24.04 25.63 -6.17
CA ARG A 334 -24.03 24.59 -7.22
C ARG A 334 -24.73 23.28 -6.81
N VAL A 335 -25.85 23.40 -6.09
CA VAL A 335 -26.63 22.23 -5.66
C VAL A 335 -27.48 21.70 -6.81
N ASN A 336 -27.40 20.39 -7.07
CA ASN A 336 -28.16 19.70 -8.10
C ASN A 336 -29.12 18.69 -7.46
N ALA A 337 -30.43 18.93 -7.55
CA ALA A 337 -31.47 18.04 -7.04
C ALA A 337 -32.72 18.09 -7.92
N GLY A 338 -33.59 17.09 -7.79
CA GLY A 338 -34.82 16.99 -8.59
C GLY A 338 -35.86 18.05 -8.26
N GLU A 339 -36.60 18.51 -9.27
CA GLU A 339 -37.74 19.41 -9.11
C GLU A 339 -38.84 18.78 -8.22
N GLY A 340 -39.43 19.58 -7.32
CA GLY A 340 -40.46 19.12 -6.37
C GLY A 340 -39.93 18.54 -5.06
N MET A 341 -38.62 18.59 -4.81
CA MET A 341 -38.01 18.26 -3.52
C MET A 341 -37.70 19.52 -2.69
N LYS A 342 -37.38 19.32 -1.40
CA LYS A 342 -36.83 20.32 -0.49
C LYS A 342 -35.42 19.94 -0.07
N LEU A 343 -34.53 20.91 0.06
CA LEU A 343 -33.16 20.73 0.52
C LEU A 343 -33.07 20.91 2.04
N VAL A 344 -32.31 20.03 2.67
CA VAL A 344 -32.04 20.06 4.12
C VAL A 344 -30.56 19.75 4.34
N VAL A 345 -29.96 20.41 5.34
CA VAL A 345 -28.62 20.10 5.82
C VAL A 345 -28.70 19.57 7.24
N GLN A 346 -28.05 18.42 7.47
CA GLN A 346 -27.75 17.90 8.80
C GLN A 346 -26.32 18.23 9.17
N ALA A 347 -26.11 18.61 10.43
CA ALA A 347 -24.80 18.91 11.01
C ALA A 347 -24.62 18.12 12.32
N GLY A 348 -23.48 17.45 12.46
CA GLY A 348 -23.12 16.73 13.69
C GLY A 348 -21.68 16.99 14.09
N LEU A 349 -21.41 16.98 15.40
CA LEU A 349 -20.06 17.02 15.95
C LEU A 349 -19.62 15.61 16.34
N PHE A 350 -18.44 15.23 15.90
CA PHE A 350 -17.87 13.90 16.12
C PHE A 350 -16.48 13.97 16.75
N HIS A 351 -16.16 12.98 17.56
CA HIS A 351 -14.80 12.61 17.95
C HIS A 351 -14.54 11.20 17.42
N GLY A 352 -13.84 11.11 16.29
CA GLY A 352 -13.68 9.82 15.60
C GLY A 352 -15.04 9.32 15.12
N SER A 353 -15.40 8.09 15.50
CA SER A 353 -16.71 7.49 15.17
C SER A 353 -17.83 7.91 16.11
N GLU A 354 -17.51 8.50 17.27
CA GLU A 354 -18.48 8.85 18.30
C GLU A 354 -19.12 10.23 18.03
N LEU A 355 -20.45 10.29 18.13
CA LEU A 355 -21.21 11.53 18.10
C LEU A 355 -21.20 12.17 19.50
N ILE A 356 -20.58 13.35 19.65
CA ILE A 356 -20.36 13.97 20.97
C ILE A 356 -21.55 14.79 21.49
N CYS A 357 -22.49 15.15 20.61
CA CYS A 357 -23.73 15.85 20.96
C CYS A 357 -24.83 15.56 19.91
N LYS A 358 -26.08 15.95 20.18
CA LYS A 358 -27.20 15.73 19.25
C LYS A 358 -26.95 16.38 17.88
N VAL A 359 -27.35 15.68 16.82
CA VAL A 359 -27.32 16.19 15.43
C VAL A 359 -28.33 17.33 15.30
N VAL A 360 -27.92 18.41 14.64
CA VAL A 360 -28.74 19.59 14.34
C VAL A 360 -29.16 19.54 12.88
N THR A 361 -30.42 19.86 12.60
CA THR A 361 -30.97 19.87 11.23
C THR A 361 -31.50 21.25 10.89
N THR A 362 -31.29 21.71 9.66
CA THR A 362 -31.80 22.99 9.17
C THR A 362 -33.30 22.95 8.90
N SER A 363 -33.86 24.13 8.66
CA SER A 363 -35.14 24.25 7.96
C SER A 363 -35.08 23.71 6.52
N GLU A 364 -36.25 23.33 6.00
CA GLU A 364 -36.44 22.88 4.61
C GLU A 364 -36.44 24.08 3.66
N VAL A 365 -35.55 24.08 2.65
CA VAL A 365 -35.45 25.13 1.64
C VAL A 365 -35.87 24.59 0.27
N ALA A 366 -36.44 25.41 -0.61
CA ALA A 366 -36.77 24.98 -1.96
C ALA A 366 -35.50 24.60 -2.75
N VAL A 367 -35.58 23.58 -3.60
CA VAL A 367 -34.48 23.21 -4.47
C VAL A 367 -34.15 24.35 -5.42
N CYS A 368 -32.90 24.81 -5.36
CA CYS A 368 -32.29 25.72 -6.31
C CYS A 368 -30.78 25.50 -6.30
N SER A 369 -30.05 26.13 -7.24
CA SER A 369 -28.60 25.98 -7.33
C SER A 369 -27.87 26.65 -6.16
N GLU A 370 -28.42 27.76 -5.67
CA GLU A 370 -27.84 28.62 -4.63
C GLU A 370 -28.79 28.77 -3.43
N PRO A 371 -29.08 27.69 -2.68
CA PRO A 371 -30.03 27.72 -1.56
C PRO A 371 -29.50 28.56 -0.39
N LEU A 372 -30.36 29.39 0.20
CA LEU A 372 -30.03 30.23 1.36
C LEU A 372 -30.71 29.70 2.62
N TRP A 373 -29.95 29.50 3.69
CA TRP A 373 -30.47 29.10 5.00
C TRP A 373 -30.38 30.22 6.04
N ASP A 374 -29.24 30.93 6.08
CA ASP A 374 -28.89 31.93 7.09
C ASP A 374 -29.31 31.53 8.52
N GLN A 375 -28.95 30.31 8.92
CA GLN A 375 -29.42 29.68 10.14
C GLN A 375 -28.27 29.45 11.13
N LYS A 376 -28.48 29.87 12.39
CA LYS A 376 -27.62 29.50 13.52
C LYS A 376 -27.89 28.05 13.92
N LEU A 377 -26.87 27.20 13.81
CA LEU A 377 -26.88 25.81 14.26
C LEU A 377 -26.16 25.73 15.60
N GLU A 378 -26.94 25.67 16.69
CA GLU A 378 -26.44 25.57 18.06
C GLU A 378 -26.38 24.11 18.50
N PHE A 379 -25.24 23.70 19.07
CA PHE A 379 -24.98 22.35 19.53
C PHE A 379 -25.05 22.28 21.05
N ASP A 380 -25.57 21.15 21.56
CA ASP A 380 -25.70 20.86 22.99
C ASP A 380 -24.34 20.40 23.58
N ILE A 381 -23.33 21.28 23.47
CA ILE A 381 -21.98 21.11 24.02
C ILE A 381 -21.35 22.49 24.24
N THR A 382 -20.65 22.67 25.36
CA THR A 382 -19.94 23.93 25.63
C THR A 382 -18.65 24.02 24.82
N VAL A 383 -18.19 25.23 24.54
CA VAL A 383 -16.90 25.45 23.85
C VAL A 383 -15.72 24.89 24.66
N ALA A 384 -15.80 24.95 25.99
CA ALA A 384 -14.79 24.40 26.89
C ALA A 384 -14.68 22.87 26.88
N ASP A 385 -15.77 22.17 26.53
CA ASP A 385 -15.84 20.70 26.51
C ASP A 385 -15.54 20.10 25.13
N LEU A 386 -15.28 20.92 24.11
CA LEU A 386 -14.90 20.42 22.79
C LEU A 386 -13.54 19.70 22.87
N PRO A 387 -13.45 18.41 22.51
CA PRO A 387 -12.16 17.73 22.41
C PRO A 387 -11.31 18.27 21.26
N ARG A 388 -9.99 18.11 21.35
CA ARG A 388 -9.02 18.63 20.36
C ARG A 388 -9.35 18.23 18.92
N MET A 389 -9.86 17.01 18.75
CA MET A 389 -10.16 16.41 17.45
C MET A 389 -11.66 16.47 17.09
N SER A 390 -12.40 17.44 17.64
CA SER A 390 -13.77 17.72 17.22
C SER A 390 -13.85 17.97 15.71
N ARG A 391 -14.63 17.13 15.06
CA ARG A 391 -14.93 17.20 13.63
C ARG A 391 -16.38 17.59 13.43
N LEU A 392 -16.60 18.62 12.62
CA LEU A 392 -17.91 19.06 12.20
C LEU A 392 -18.25 18.42 10.85
N CYS A 393 -19.29 17.60 10.83
CA CYS A 393 -19.72 16.83 9.67
C CYS A 393 -21.06 17.36 9.16
N PHE A 394 -21.15 17.63 7.86
CA PHE A 394 -22.37 18.06 7.20
C PHE A 394 -22.84 17.03 6.17
N ALA A 395 -24.16 16.89 6.03
CA ALA A 395 -24.80 16.15 4.97
C ALA A 395 -25.94 16.98 4.36
N LEU A 396 -25.87 17.19 3.05
CA LEU A 396 -26.92 17.81 2.24
C LEU A 396 -27.77 16.71 1.62
N TYR A 397 -29.09 16.76 1.83
CA TYR A 397 -30.02 15.78 1.28
C TYR A 397 -31.31 16.45 0.79
N ALA A 398 -31.98 15.77 -0.13
CA ALA A 398 -33.28 16.16 -0.65
C ALA A 398 -34.40 15.31 -0.04
N VAL A 399 -35.48 15.97 0.35
CA VAL A 399 -36.69 15.38 0.93
C VAL A 399 -37.87 15.62 -0.02
N ILE A 400 -38.70 14.61 -0.24
CA ILE A 400 -39.90 14.73 -1.08
C ILE A 400 -41.05 15.33 -0.26
N GLU A 401 -41.72 16.34 -0.83
CA GLU A 401 -42.85 17.03 -0.19
C GLU A 401 -44.04 16.07 0.03
N LYS A 402 -44.64 16.12 1.24
CA LYS A 402 -45.78 15.27 1.59
C LYS A 402 -47.03 15.69 0.82
N ALA A 403 -47.33 15.03 -0.30
CA ALA A 403 -48.70 15.08 -0.83
C ALA A 403 -49.67 14.48 0.22
N LYS A 404 -50.64 15.28 0.70
CA LYS A 404 -51.76 14.81 1.52
C LYS A 404 -52.54 13.77 0.71
N LYS A 405 -52.28 12.48 0.91
CA LYS A 405 -53.13 11.43 0.31
C LYS A 405 -54.51 11.42 0.99
N PRO A 406 -55.61 11.30 0.23
CA PRO A 406 -56.92 11.00 0.79
C PRO A 406 -56.86 9.69 1.59
N ARG A 407 -57.63 9.63 2.68
CA ARG A 407 -57.72 8.46 3.57
C ARG A 407 -58.05 7.20 2.77
N GLY A 408 -57.13 6.23 2.72
CA GLY A 408 -57.42 4.87 2.28
C GLY A 408 -56.31 4.23 1.46
N THR A 409 -55.29 3.69 2.13
CA THR A 409 -54.56 2.43 1.80
C THR A 409 -53.23 2.39 2.57
N LYS A 410 -53.12 1.44 3.51
CA LYS A 410 -51.88 1.18 4.28
C LYS A 410 -50.88 0.43 3.38
N LYS A 411 -50.05 1.16 2.62
CA LYS A 411 -48.72 0.68 2.22
C LYS A 411 -47.69 1.68 2.75
N LYS A 412 -46.93 1.28 3.78
CA LYS A 412 -45.76 2.01 4.28
C LYS A 412 -44.69 2.00 3.18
N ASN A 413 -44.69 2.97 2.27
CA ASN A 413 -43.48 3.29 1.53
C ASN A 413 -42.53 3.99 2.52
N LYS A 414 -41.39 3.35 2.82
CA LYS A 414 -40.28 3.98 3.53
C LYS A 414 -39.95 5.30 2.81
N LYS A 415 -39.91 6.41 3.55
CA LYS A 415 -39.30 7.66 3.08
C LYS A 415 -37.88 7.33 2.61
N ALA A 416 -37.52 7.70 1.40
CA ALA A 416 -36.13 7.65 0.96
C ALA A 416 -35.66 9.10 0.88
N ASP A 417 -35.07 9.59 1.96
CA ASP A 417 -34.29 10.83 1.91
C ASP A 417 -33.15 10.59 0.93
N CYS A 418 -32.94 11.50 -0.02
CA CYS A 418 -31.94 11.33 -1.07
C CYS A 418 -30.66 12.08 -0.67
N PRO A 419 -29.61 11.38 -0.20
CA PRO A 419 -28.36 12.05 0.16
C PRO A 419 -27.68 12.58 -1.11
N ILE A 420 -27.39 13.88 -1.14
CA ILE A 420 -26.79 14.57 -2.29
C ILE A 420 -25.27 14.61 -2.11
N ALA A 421 -24.82 15.19 -1.00
CA ALA A 421 -23.41 15.43 -0.74
C ALA A 421 -23.11 15.50 0.76
N TRP A 422 -21.84 15.35 1.12
CA TRP A 422 -21.34 15.47 2.49
C TRP A 422 -20.02 16.25 2.52
N VAL A 423 -19.70 16.87 3.65
CA VAL A 423 -18.40 17.52 3.85
C VAL A 423 -18.05 17.57 5.33
N ASN A 424 -16.78 17.34 5.65
CA ASN A 424 -16.26 17.38 7.01
C ASN A 424 -15.23 18.50 7.13
N THR A 425 -15.16 19.15 8.30
CA THR A 425 -14.08 20.08 8.64
C THR A 425 -13.72 19.92 10.11
N MET A 426 -12.44 20.05 10.44
CA MET A 426 -12.01 20.16 11.84
C MET A 426 -12.50 21.49 12.44
N VAL A 427 -12.90 21.46 13.72
CA VAL A 427 -13.29 22.66 14.49
C VAL A 427 -12.06 23.48 14.89
N PHE A 428 -10.96 22.79 15.18
CA PHE A 428 -9.64 23.38 15.41
C PHE A 428 -8.79 23.28 14.13
N ASP A 429 -7.79 24.15 13.99
CA ASP A 429 -6.78 24.04 12.93
C ASP A 429 -5.53 23.25 13.40
N TYR A 430 -4.52 23.17 12.53
CA TYR A 430 -3.27 22.45 12.80
C TYR A 430 -2.38 23.12 13.87
N LYS A 431 -2.69 24.35 14.27
CA LYS A 431 -2.00 25.12 15.33
C LYS A 431 -2.79 25.17 16.62
N ASP A 432 -3.74 24.26 16.78
CA ASP A 432 -4.61 24.15 17.95
C ASP A 432 -5.57 25.34 18.10
N GLN A 433 -5.71 26.20 17.10
CA GLN A 433 -6.59 27.38 17.16
C GLN A 433 -8.03 26.98 16.84
N LEU A 434 -9.00 27.46 17.62
CA LEU A 434 -10.42 27.37 17.27
C LEU A 434 -10.66 28.21 16.00
N LYS A 435 -11.22 27.59 14.96
CA LYS A 435 -11.51 28.30 13.71
C LYS A 435 -12.53 29.41 13.93
N THR A 436 -12.35 30.54 13.25
CA THR A 436 -13.24 31.70 13.29
C THR A 436 -13.40 32.27 11.87
N GLY A 437 -14.53 32.91 11.58
CA GLY A 437 -14.79 33.51 10.27
C GLY A 437 -15.45 32.56 9.26
N GLU A 438 -15.46 32.97 7.99
CA GLU A 438 -16.20 32.29 6.91
C GLU A 438 -15.36 31.25 6.18
N PHE A 439 -15.98 30.11 5.87
CA PHE A 439 -15.35 29.02 5.15
C PHE A 439 -16.29 28.49 4.07
N GLN A 440 -15.81 28.55 2.82
CA GLN A 440 -16.40 27.81 1.71
C GLN A 440 -15.91 26.35 1.77
N LEU A 441 -16.85 25.42 1.94
CA LEU A 441 -16.62 23.99 2.02
C LEU A 441 -17.10 23.30 0.74
N SER A 442 -16.18 22.88 -0.13
CA SER A 442 -16.51 22.09 -1.32
C SER A 442 -16.81 20.64 -0.93
N THR A 443 -18.00 20.17 -1.28
CA THR A 443 -18.57 18.90 -0.82
C THR A 443 -18.15 17.70 -1.67
N TRP A 444 -18.27 16.52 -1.09
CA TRP A 444 -18.09 15.23 -1.73
C TRP A 444 -19.44 14.60 -2.05
N PRO A 445 -19.60 13.91 -3.19
CA PRO A 445 -20.86 13.24 -3.50
C PRO A 445 -21.16 12.12 -2.50
N SER A 446 -22.44 11.97 -2.16
CA SER A 446 -22.91 10.86 -1.32
C SER A 446 -23.12 9.60 -2.18
N VAL A 447 -22.83 8.43 -1.61
CA VAL A 447 -23.06 7.13 -2.27
C VAL A 447 -24.35 6.52 -1.72
N PRO A 448 -25.31 6.08 -2.57
CA PRO A 448 -26.65 5.65 -2.14
C PRO A 448 -26.71 4.46 -1.17
N ASP A 449 -25.62 3.68 -1.05
CA ASP A 449 -25.60 2.42 -0.29
C ASP A 449 -25.39 2.59 1.23
N LYS A 450 -25.12 3.82 1.72
CA LYS A 450 -24.95 4.07 3.16
C LYS A 450 -26.30 4.36 3.83
N SER A 451 -26.61 3.64 4.91
CA SER A 451 -27.83 3.87 5.72
C SER A 451 -27.81 5.20 6.47
N ASP A 452 -26.62 5.74 6.72
CA ASP A 452 -26.41 6.94 7.53
C ASP A 452 -26.22 8.16 6.62
N LEU A 453 -26.90 9.26 6.94
CA LEU A 453 -26.86 10.50 6.16
C LEU A 453 -25.50 11.22 6.28
N LEU A 454 -24.89 11.20 7.48
CA LEU A 454 -23.58 11.77 7.76
C LEU A 454 -22.45 10.77 7.48
N ASN A 455 -21.28 11.26 7.07
CA ASN A 455 -20.11 10.42 6.78
C ASN A 455 -18.89 10.84 7.63
N PRO A 456 -18.88 10.58 8.95
CA PRO A 456 -17.79 11.01 9.83
C PRO A 456 -16.43 10.43 9.42
N MET A 457 -16.40 9.17 8.97
CA MET A 457 -15.19 8.50 8.46
C MET A 457 -14.61 9.12 7.17
N GLY A 458 -15.34 10.03 6.54
CA GLY A 458 -14.89 10.73 5.34
C GLY A 458 -13.76 11.71 5.63
N THR A 459 -12.97 12.02 4.59
CA THR A 459 -11.87 12.99 4.67
C THR A 459 -12.34 14.37 5.14
N VAL A 460 -11.45 15.09 5.82
CA VAL A 460 -11.61 16.52 6.16
C VAL A 460 -11.01 17.44 5.08
N GLU A 461 -10.34 16.86 4.08
CA GLU A 461 -9.84 17.59 2.93
C GLU A 461 -10.99 18.08 2.06
N LYS A 462 -10.86 19.30 1.56
CA LYS A 462 -11.83 19.88 0.63
C LYS A 462 -11.80 19.12 -0.69
N ASN A 463 -12.96 18.98 -1.33
CA ASN A 463 -13.00 18.43 -2.69
C ASN A 463 -12.24 19.37 -3.65
N PRO A 464 -11.17 18.89 -4.33
CA PRO A 464 -10.36 19.74 -5.21
C PRO A 464 -11.11 20.17 -6.47
N ASN A 465 -12.22 19.51 -6.84
CA ASN A 465 -13.06 19.89 -7.97
C ASN A 465 -14.01 21.05 -7.60
N VAL A 466 -13.43 22.19 -7.23
CA VAL A 466 -14.15 23.35 -6.68
C VAL A 466 -15.16 23.96 -7.66
N ASP A 467 -14.91 23.84 -8.97
CA ASP A 467 -15.74 24.46 -10.01
C ASP A 467 -17.06 23.73 -10.26
N SER A 468 -17.08 22.40 -10.05
CA SER A 468 -18.26 21.57 -10.32
C SER A 468 -18.93 21.01 -9.06
N ALA A 469 -18.19 20.90 -7.95
CA ALA A 469 -18.75 20.39 -6.71
C ALA A 469 -19.72 21.39 -6.09
N ALA A 470 -20.79 20.86 -5.47
CA ALA A 470 -21.63 21.65 -4.60
C ALA A 470 -20.81 22.16 -3.39
N GLY A 471 -21.15 23.33 -2.88
CA GLY A 471 -20.45 23.95 -1.74
C GLY A 471 -21.40 24.36 -0.64
N LEU A 472 -20.91 24.40 0.60
CA LEU A 472 -21.60 25.00 1.74
C LEU A 472 -20.73 26.14 2.29
N LEU A 473 -21.32 27.32 2.43
CA LEU A 473 -20.72 28.47 3.09
C LEU A 473 -21.15 28.48 4.56
N ILE A 474 -20.17 28.32 5.45
CA ILE A 474 -20.39 28.37 6.90
C ILE A 474 -19.59 29.51 7.52
N ARG A 475 -20.04 29.98 8.68
CA ARG A 475 -19.29 30.93 9.51
C ARG A 475 -19.11 30.37 10.92
N PHE A 476 -17.85 30.17 11.31
CA PHE A 476 -17.47 29.89 12.68
C PHE A 476 -17.60 31.14 13.56
N PRO A 477 -17.98 31.00 14.83
CA PRO A 477 -18.26 32.12 15.71
C PRO A 477 -16.98 32.85 16.09
N ASN A 478 -17.05 34.17 16.18
CA ASN A 478 -15.98 34.97 16.76
C ASN A 478 -16.34 35.31 18.22
N ILE A 479 -16.08 34.36 19.14
CA ILE A 479 -16.52 34.42 20.55
C ILE A 479 -15.76 35.51 21.34
N ARG A 480 -14.47 35.70 21.01
CA ARG A 480 -13.58 36.65 21.68
C ARG A 480 -12.79 37.42 20.63
N PRO A 481 -12.37 38.67 20.93
CA PRO A 481 -11.58 39.48 19.99
C PRO A 481 -10.17 38.91 19.74
N HIS A 482 -9.67 38.04 20.63
CA HIS A 482 -8.38 37.38 20.49
C HIS A 482 -8.55 35.90 20.12
N PRO A 483 -7.60 35.30 19.37
CA PRO A 483 -7.61 33.87 19.06
C PRO A 483 -7.70 32.98 20.30
N LEU A 484 -8.50 31.92 20.20
CA LEU A 484 -8.64 30.88 21.23
C LEU A 484 -7.86 29.63 20.80
N TYR A 485 -7.04 29.10 21.70
CA TYR A 485 -6.25 27.89 21.47
C TYR A 485 -6.68 26.77 22.40
N TYR A 486 -6.63 25.54 21.91
CA TYR A 486 -6.79 24.34 22.73
C TYR A 486 -5.63 24.25 23.74
N PRO A 487 -5.89 24.08 25.04
CA PRO A 487 -4.82 24.05 26.03
C PRO A 487 -3.88 22.86 25.85
N PRO A 488 -2.56 23.04 25.98
CA PRO A 488 -1.63 21.93 25.99
C PRO A 488 -1.85 21.10 27.25
N LEU A 489 -2.41 19.90 27.09
CA LEU A 489 -2.78 19.01 28.19
C LEU A 489 -1.58 18.61 29.07
N ASP A 490 -0.36 18.68 28.54
CA ASP A 490 0.91 18.47 29.27
C ASP A 490 1.18 19.45 30.40
N LYS A 491 0.61 20.65 30.32
CA LYS A 491 0.80 21.68 31.35
C LYS A 491 -0.34 21.73 32.37
N VAL A 492 -1.47 21.07 32.08
CA VAL A 492 -2.69 21.14 32.89
C VAL A 492 -2.74 20.02 33.92
N SER A 493 -2.26 18.81 33.59
CA SER A 493 -2.43 17.63 34.45
C SER A 493 -1.82 17.78 35.85
N GLY A 494 -0.76 18.58 36.00
CA GLY A 494 -0.08 18.78 37.29
C GLY A 494 -0.94 19.44 38.38
N ASP A 495 -2.00 20.18 38.01
CA ASP A 495 -2.90 20.83 38.97
C ASP A 495 -4.10 19.96 39.39
N MET A 496 -4.50 18.97 38.57
CA MET A 496 -5.67 18.11 38.83
C MET A 496 -5.35 16.75 39.47
N GLU A 497 -4.07 16.33 39.49
CA GLU A 497 -3.63 15.06 40.11
C GLU A 497 -3.79 15.01 41.65
N LYS A 498 -4.17 16.12 42.30
CA LYS A 498 -4.28 16.22 43.76
C LYS A 498 -5.59 15.69 44.38
N ASN A 499 -6.57 15.26 43.57
CA ASN A 499 -7.91 14.89 44.07
C ASN A 499 -8.34 13.43 43.80
N GLY A 500 -7.40 12.50 43.60
CA GLY A 500 -7.72 11.08 43.43
C GLY A 500 -7.74 10.31 44.77
N ASP A 501 -8.87 10.27 45.47
CA ASP A 501 -9.08 9.26 46.51
C ASP A 501 -9.07 7.86 45.85
N ALA A 502 -8.26 6.94 46.38
CA ALA A 502 -8.22 5.56 45.90
C ALA A 502 -9.61 4.92 46.11
N ALA A 503 -10.33 4.69 45.01
CA ALA A 503 -11.64 4.04 45.07
C ALA A 503 -11.51 2.67 45.75
N ILE A 504 -12.24 2.46 46.84
CA ILE A 504 -12.31 1.15 47.51
C ILE A 504 -13.04 0.19 46.56
N VAL A 505 -12.28 -0.68 45.90
CA VAL A 505 -12.81 -1.64 44.92
C VAL A 505 -13.46 -2.81 45.64
N THR A 506 -14.74 -3.07 45.37
CA THR A 506 -15.43 -4.23 45.95
C THR A 506 -15.06 -5.53 45.23
N LYS A 507 -15.24 -6.67 45.89
CA LYS A 507 -14.97 -7.99 45.28
C LYS A 507 -15.92 -8.26 44.10
N GLU A 508 -17.18 -7.83 44.18
CA GLU A 508 -18.13 -7.94 43.07
C GLU A 508 -17.69 -7.12 41.86
N GLU A 509 -17.23 -5.89 42.06
CA GLU A 509 -16.75 -5.02 40.98
C GLU A 509 -15.53 -5.59 40.27
N ASN A 510 -14.59 -6.17 41.02
CA ASN A 510 -13.43 -6.87 40.44
C ASN A 510 -13.82 -8.12 39.64
N MET A 511 -14.83 -8.88 40.08
CA MET A 511 -15.33 -10.03 39.33
C MET A 511 -16.00 -9.60 38.02
N LYS A 512 -16.82 -8.54 38.05
CA LYS A 512 -17.44 -7.98 36.85
C LYS A 512 -16.41 -7.39 35.89
N LEU A 513 -15.42 -6.66 36.39
CA LEU A 513 -14.33 -6.15 35.58
C LEU A 513 -13.62 -7.30 34.85
N LYS A 514 -13.29 -8.38 35.56
CA LYS A 514 -12.66 -9.55 34.95
C LYS A 514 -13.53 -10.16 33.84
N GLU A 515 -14.84 -10.28 34.07
CA GLU A 515 -15.78 -10.78 33.05
C GLU A 515 -15.79 -9.92 31.78
N ILE A 516 -15.84 -8.59 31.93
CA ILE A 516 -15.82 -7.63 30.82
C ILE A 516 -14.48 -7.67 30.06
N MET A 517 -13.36 -7.80 30.79
CA MET A 517 -12.03 -7.82 30.20
C MET A 517 -11.75 -9.13 29.46
N ASP A 518 -12.13 -10.28 30.05
CA ASP A 518 -12.01 -11.61 29.46
C ASP A 518 -12.92 -11.81 28.24
N ASN A 519 -14.01 -11.04 28.14
CA ASN A 519 -14.89 -11.08 26.99
C ASN A 519 -14.26 -10.40 25.76
N LYS A 520 -13.77 -11.23 24.83
CA LYS A 520 -13.17 -10.82 23.55
C LYS A 520 -14.20 -10.45 22.47
N ASN A 521 -15.49 -10.65 22.73
CA ASN A 521 -16.58 -10.44 21.78
C ASN A 521 -17.41 -9.18 22.03
N HIS A 522 -17.05 -8.36 23.01
CA HIS A 522 -17.74 -7.09 23.23
C HIS A 522 -17.55 -6.19 22.00
N THR A 523 -18.67 -5.91 21.35
CA THR A 523 -18.77 -4.97 20.23
C THR A 523 -19.39 -3.65 20.68
N GLU A 524 -20.17 -3.67 21.76
CA GLU A 524 -20.76 -2.52 22.42
C GLU A 524 -20.77 -2.77 23.94
N PHE A 525 -20.46 -1.73 24.72
CA PHE A 525 -20.56 -1.74 26.18
C PHE A 525 -21.89 -1.13 26.61
N PHE A 526 -22.55 -1.73 27.60
CA PHE A 526 -23.69 -1.11 28.26
C PHE A 526 -23.23 0.09 29.11
N GLU A 527 -24.13 1.04 29.37
CA GLU A 527 -23.76 2.28 30.10
C GLU A 527 -23.23 2.00 31.52
N ASP A 528 -23.74 0.98 32.21
CA ASP A 528 -23.25 0.56 33.52
C ASP A 528 -21.85 -0.06 33.46
N GLU A 529 -21.53 -0.79 32.38
CA GLU A 529 -20.18 -1.30 32.13
C GLU A 529 -19.19 -0.17 31.83
N LYS A 530 -19.60 0.84 31.05
CA LYS A 530 -18.79 2.03 30.77
C LYS A 530 -18.46 2.78 32.06
N GLU A 531 -19.46 3.00 32.90
CA GLU A 531 -19.26 3.66 34.20
C GLU A 531 -18.34 2.86 35.12
N LEU A 532 -18.47 1.53 35.15
CA LEU A 532 -17.58 0.65 35.94
C LEU A 532 -16.14 0.69 35.42
N LEU A 533 -15.93 0.58 34.11
CA LEU A 533 -14.61 0.63 33.48
C LEU A 533 -13.92 1.98 33.73
N TRP A 534 -14.66 3.08 33.65
CA TRP A 534 -14.14 4.42 33.95
C TRP A 534 -13.82 4.58 35.45
N LYS A 535 -14.71 4.13 36.34
CA LYS A 535 -14.46 4.14 37.80
C LYS A 535 -13.18 3.38 38.16
N LEU A 536 -12.92 2.25 37.49
CA LEU A 536 -11.79 1.37 37.73
C LEU A 536 -10.62 1.59 36.74
N GLN A 537 -10.53 2.76 36.12
CA GLN A 537 -9.50 3.07 35.10
C GLN A 537 -8.06 2.79 35.56
N THR A 538 -7.75 3.02 36.83
CA THR A 538 -6.43 2.74 37.42
C THR A 538 -6.17 1.24 37.52
N GLU A 539 -7.16 0.44 37.90
CA GLU A 539 -7.07 -1.03 37.94
C GLU A 539 -6.90 -1.61 36.54
N VAL A 540 -7.59 -1.04 35.54
CA VAL A 540 -7.43 -1.41 34.13
C VAL A 540 -5.99 -1.16 33.66
N ARG A 541 -5.41 0.00 33.99
CA ARG A 541 -4.02 0.32 33.67
C ARG A 541 -3.05 -0.67 34.30
N ASP A 542 -3.24 -1.00 35.57
CA ASP A 542 -2.27 -1.78 36.35
C ASP A 542 -2.38 -3.30 36.06
N HIS A 543 -3.59 -3.83 35.86
CA HIS A 543 -3.83 -5.26 35.69
C HIS A 543 -4.16 -5.69 34.25
N TYR A 544 -4.69 -4.79 33.41
CA TYR A 544 -5.19 -5.12 32.06
C TYR A 544 -4.67 -4.15 30.98
N HIS A 545 -3.39 -3.77 31.07
CA HIS A 545 -2.74 -2.80 30.19
C HIS A 545 -2.99 -3.03 28.67
N GLU A 546 -3.09 -4.28 28.20
CA GLU A 546 -3.35 -4.64 26.79
C GLU A 546 -4.73 -4.23 26.27
N SER A 547 -5.67 -3.91 27.16
CA SER A 547 -7.06 -3.55 26.84
C SER A 547 -7.31 -2.04 26.83
N LEU A 548 -6.27 -1.24 26.58
CA LEU A 548 -6.37 0.23 26.49
C LEU A 548 -7.46 0.69 25.51
N SER A 549 -7.66 -0.01 24.40
CA SER A 549 -8.71 0.33 23.41
C SER A 549 -10.11 0.33 24.02
N LYS A 550 -10.42 -0.63 24.91
CA LYS A 550 -11.69 -0.68 25.64
C LYS A 550 -11.87 0.56 26.51
N LEU A 551 -10.84 0.97 27.25
CA LEU A 551 -10.89 2.15 28.11
C LEU A 551 -11.06 3.46 27.30
N LEU A 552 -10.40 3.57 26.16
CA LEU A 552 -10.53 4.71 25.24
C LEU A 552 -11.94 4.84 24.65
N LEU A 553 -12.60 3.71 24.34
CA LEU A 553 -13.97 3.69 23.80
C LEU A 553 -15.03 4.09 24.82
N VAL A 554 -14.76 3.93 26.12
CA VAL A 554 -15.71 4.32 27.19
C VAL A 554 -15.44 5.72 27.74
N THR A 555 -14.32 6.33 27.38
CA THR A 555 -13.96 7.69 27.81
C THR A 555 -14.97 8.70 27.24
N LYS A 556 -15.54 9.55 28.09
CA LYS A 556 -16.50 10.58 27.65
C LYS A 556 -15.74 11.77 27.06
N TRP A 557 -15.47 11.72 25.75
CA TRP A 557 -14.71 12.75 25.04
C TRP A 557 -15.38 14.13 24.98
N ASN A 558 -16.67 14.22 25.35
CA ASN A 558 -17.42 15.46 25.48
C ASN A 558 -17.36 16.07 26.90
N ARG A 559 -16.43 15.60 27.75
CA ARG A 559 -16.16 16.14 29.08
C ARG A 559 -14.68 16.40 29.24
N ARG A 560 -14.28 17.66 29.40
CA ARG A 560 -12.86 18.01 29.49
C ARG A 560 -12.12 17.34 30.66
N GLU A 561 -12.80 17.13 31.79
CA GLU A 561 -12.21 16.52 32.99
C GLU A 561 -11.81 15.06 32.72
N ASP A 562 -12.68 14.31 32.04
CA ASP A 562 -12.43 12.92 31.67
C ASP A 562 -11.30 12.83 30.64
N VAL A 563 -11.27 13.74 29.66
CA VAL A 563 -10.17 13.82 28.68
C VAL A 563 -8.82 14.11 29.35
N VAL A 564 -8.76 15.07 30.29
CA VAL A 564 -7.52 15.40 31.02
C VAL A 564 -7.03 14.20 31.84
N GLN A 565 -7.94 13.49 32.52
CA GLN A 565 -7.60 12.28 33.27
C GLN A 565 -7.07 11.17 32.36
N MET A 566 -7.74 10.89 31.23
CA MET A 566 -7.32 9.85 30.30
C MET A 566 -5.95 10.15 29.69
N VAL A 567 -5.70 11.40 29.29
CA VAL A 567 -4.39 11.81 28.76
C VAL A 567 -3.30 11.73 29.83
N SER A 568 -3.59 12.02 31.10
CA SER A 568 -2.63 11.78 32.19
C SER A 568 -2.34 10.28 32.37
N LEU A 569 -3.36 9.41 32.34
CA LEU A 569 -3.18 7.96 32.40
C LEU A 569 -2.28 7.44 31.28
N LEU A 570 -2.45 7.94 30.04
CA LEU A 570 -1.65 7.55 28.88
C LEU A 570 -0.15 7.85 29.03
N ARG A 571 0.23 8.93 29.73
CA ARG A 571 1.64 9.28 29.92
C ARG A 571 2.41 8.18 30.65
N ASN A 572 1.77 7.61 31.67
CA ASN A 572 2.33 6.56 32.51
C ASN A 572 1.87 5.15 32.08
N TRP A 573 1.19 5.02 30.94
CA TRP A 573 0.73 3.73 30.44
C TRP A 573 1.91 2.92 29.91
N ARG A 574 1.95 1.62 30.26
CA ARG A 574 2.98 0.69 29.81
C ARG A 574 2.88 0.48 28.31
N ASP A 575 4.01 0.51 27.60
CA ASP A 575 4.01 0.29 26.15
C ASP A 575 3.37 -1.05 25.78
N LEU A 576 2.51 -1.01 24.76
CA LEU A 576 1.81 -2.17 24.24
C LEU A 576 2.66 -2.98 23.26
N PRO A 577 2.43 -4.29 23.17
CA PRO A 577 2.83 -5.06 22.00
C PRO A 577 2.21 -4.46 20.73
N ALA A 578 2.94 -4.52 19.62
CA ALA A 578 2.54 -3.84 18.38
C ALA A 578 1.16 -4.26 17.85
N ILE A 579 0.76 -5.52 18.03
CA ILE A 579 -0.58 -6.03 17.66
C ILE A 579 -1.73 -5.23 18.30
N HIS A 580 -1.58 -4.83 19.56
CA HIS A 580 -2.57 -4.04 20.30
C HIS A 580 -2.45 -2.55 19.93
N ALA A 581 -1.23 -2.06 19.72
CA ALA A 581 -1.02 -0.68 19.27
C ALA A 581 -1.62 -0.41 17.88
N LEU A 582 -1.58 -1.38 16.95
CA LEU A 582 -2.17 -1.24 15.62
C LEU A 582 -3.68 -0.95 15.65
N GLU A 583 -4.40 -1.48 16.65
CA GLU A 583 -5.83 -1.21 16.86
C GLU A 583 -6.10 0.28 17.08
N LEU A 584 -5.20 0.95 17.79
CA LEU A 584 -5.30 2.36 18.16
C LEU A 584 -5.05 3.32 16.97
N LEU A 585 -4.68 2.79 15.81
CA LEU A 585 -4.64 3.57 14.56
C LEU A 585 -6.00 3.63 13.84
N ASP A 586 -6.98 2.84 14.27
CA ASP A 586 -8.35 2.92 13.72
C ASP A 586 -8.94 4.32 13.90
N TYR A 587 -9.85 4.68 13.00
CA TYR A 587 -10.55 5.96 12.99
C TYR A 587 -11.26 6.31 14.32
N SER A 588 -11.60 5.30 15.13
CA SER A 588 -12.23 5.47 16.44
C SER A 588 -11.34 6.18 17.47
N PHE A 589 -10.02 6.23 17.23
CA PHE A 589 -9.04 6.80 18.17
C PHE A 589 -8.30 8.00 17.55
N PRO A 590 -8.95 9.15 17.32
CA PRO A 590 -8.33 10.27 16.60
C PRO A 590 -7.41 11.13 17.47
N ASP A 591 -7.46 10.98 18.81
CA ASP A 591 -6.79 11.89 19.74
C ASP A 591 -5.25 11.89 19.59
N PRO A 592 -4.58 13.06 19.57
CA PRO A 592 -3.13 13.13 19.34
C PRO A 592 -2.31 12.42 20.42
N ALA A 593 -2.73 12.41 21.69
CA ALA A 593 -2.00 11.73 22.74
C ALA A 593 -2.06 10.19 22.55
N VAL A 594 -3.20 9.69 22.10
CA VAL A 594 -3.37 8.27 21.75
C VAL A 594 -2.51 7.91 20.54
N ARG A 595 -2.51 8.75 19.50
CA ARG A 595 -1.67 8.57 18.30
C ARG A 595 -0.20 8.57 18.67
N SER A 596 0.24 9.49 19.51
CA SER A 596 1.64 9.57 19.95
C SER A 596 2.06 8.34 20.76
N PHE A 597 1.22 7.91 21.71
CA PHE A 597 1.43 6.66 22.45
C PHE A 597 1.53 5.45 21.50
N THR A 598 0.66 5.41 20.49
CA THR A 598 0.63 4.33 19.50
C THR A 598 1.93 4.28 18.71
N ILE A 599 2.39 5.42 18.19
CA ILE A 599 3.66 5.49 17.44
C ILE A 599 4.86 5.15 18.35
N ARG A 600 4.84 5.56 19.62
CA ARG A 600 5.86 5.15 20.61
C ARG A 600 5.96 3.62 20.72
N CYS A 601 4.83 2.92 20.72
CA CYS A 601 4.80 1.45 20.72
C CYS A 601 5.30 0.87 19.38
N LEU A 602 4.84 1.40 18.24
CA LEU A 602 5.21 0.91 16.91
C LEU A 602 6.67 1.15 16.54
N ARG A 603 7.36 2.12 17.18
CA ARG A 603 8.81 2.31 17.04
C ARG A 603 9.63 1.08 17.43
N LYS A 604 9.07 0.15 18.20
CA LYS A 604 9.71 -1.12 18.58
C LYS A 604 9.58 -2.22 17.54
N LEU A 605 8.76 -2.03 16.49
CA LEU A 605 8.62 -3.01 15.41
C LEU A 605 9.94 -3.18 14.67
N SER A 606 10.30 -4.43 14.40
CA SER A 606 11.35 -4.76 13.42
C SER A 606 10.99 -4.25 12.02
N ASP A 607 11.98 -4.06 11.16
CA ASP A 607 11.75 -3.64 9.77
C ASP A 607 10.92 -4.67 8.99
N ASP A 608 11.12 -5.97 9.25
CA ASP A 608 10.36 -7.05 8.61
C ASP A 608 8.87 -7.02 9.00
N GLU A 609 8.57 -6.81 10.28
CA GLU A 609 7.19 -6.68 10.75
C GLU A 609 6.55 -5.38 10.25
N LEU A 610 7.32 -4.27 10.23
CA LEU A 610 6.82 -3.02 9.66
C LEU A 610 6.46 -3.18 8.18
N LEU A 611 7.31 -3.84 7.40
CA LEU A 611 7.04 -4.14 5.99
C LEU A 611 5.79 -5.01 5.83
N GLN A 612 5.59 -5.98 6.73
CA GLN A 612 4.42 -6.85 6.75
C GLN A 612 3.10 -6.10 7.06
N TYR A 613 3.14 -4.90 7.65
CA TYR A 613 1.96 -4.07 7.97
C TYR A 613 1.91 -2.75 7.19
N LEU A 614 2.86 -2.51 6.28
CA LEU A 614 3.07 -1.21 5.64
C LEU A 614 1.85 -0.74 4.85
N ILE A 615 1.15 -1.65 4.17
CA ILE A 615 -0.09 -1.33 3.43
C ILE A 615 -1.10 -0.69 4.39
N GLN A 616 -1.39 -1.33 5.53
CA GLN A 616 -2.35 -0.85 6.52
C GLN A 616 -1.93 0.50 7.10
N LEU A 617 -0.64 0.67 7.41
CA LEU A 617 -0.12 1.93 7.95
C LEU A 617 -0.26 3.09 6.95
N VAL A 618 -0.07 2.84 5.65
CA VAL A 618 -0.33 3.83 4.60
C VAL A 618 -1.83 4.15 4.51
N GLN A 619 -2.70 3.14 4.66
CA GLN A 619 -4.15 3.36 4.60
C GLN A 619 -4.67 4.22 5.75
N VAL A 620 -4.18 4.03 6.97
CA VAL A 620 -4.66 4.81 8.13
C VAL A 620 -4.17 6.25 8.16
N LEU A 621 -3.19 6.64 7.32
CA LEU A 621 -2.88 8.07 7.07
C LEU A 621 -4.10 8.84 6.56
N LYS A 622 -5.09 8.16 5.99
CA LYS A 622 -6.36 8.75 5.52
C LYS A 622 -7.29 9.17 6.67
N TYR A 623 -7.08 8.62 7.87
CA TYR A 623 -7.82 9.00 9.08
C TYR A 623 -7.18 10.17 9.83
N GLU A 624 -5.92 10.48 9.55
CA GLU A 624 -5.21 11.60 10.15
C GLU A 624 -5.83 12.93 9.73
N SER A 625 -6.00 13.84 10.69
CA SER A 625 -6.74 15.09 10.44
C SER A 625 -5.88 16.21 9.87
N TYR A 626 -4.57 16.21 10.19
CA TYR A 626 -3.60 17.22 9.74
C TYR A 626 -2.48 16.55 8.95
N LEU A 627 -1.79 17.30 8.10
CA LEU A 627 -0.70 16.79 7.25
C LEU A 627 0.50 16.32 8.09
N ASP A 628 0.90 17.16 9.04
CA ASP A 628 1.99 16.89 9.98
C ASP A 628 1.47 16.08 11.17
N CYS A 629 1.85 14.80 11.24
CA CYS A 629 1.47 13.90 12.33
C CYS A 629 2.57 12.88 12.63
N ASP A 630 2.48 12.26 13.80
CA ASP A 630 3.47 11.30 14.29
C ASP A 630 3.62 10.08 13.36
N LEU A 631 2.51 9.62 12.77
CA LEU A 631 2.52 8.50 11.83
C LEU A 631 3.27 8.85 10.53
N THR A 632 3.03 10.02 9.94
CA THR A 632 3.75 10.49 8.75
C THR A 632 5.26 10.57 9.03
N THR A 633 5.62 11.17 10.16
CA THR A 633 7.03 11.32 10.57
C THR A 633 7.69 9.96 10.76
N PHE A 634 7.02 9.04 11.47
CA PHE A 634 7.50 7.67 11.68
C PHE A 634 7.70 6.91 10.37
N LEU A 635 6.74 6.96 9.44
CA LEU A 635 6.85 6.27 8.16
C LEU A 635 7.98 6.84 7.30
N LEU A 636 8.14 8.16 7.25
CA LEU A 636 9.26 8.80 6.55
C LEU A 636 10.61 8.45 7.19
N GLU A 637 10.70 8.46 8.51
CA GLU A 637 11.91 8.08 9.26
C GLU A 637 12.34 6.65 8.92
N ARG A 638 11.40 5.70 8.96
CA ARG A 638 11.67 4.28 8.63
C ARG A 638 12.01 4.08 7.16
N ALA A 639 11.31 4.75 6.25
CA ALA A 639 11.59 4.71 4.81
C ALA A 639 12.95 5.31 4.42
N LEU A 640 13.44 6.31 5.18
CA LEU A 640 14.76 6.92 4.98
C LEU A 640 15.89 6.17 5.69
N SER A 641 15.54 5.23 6.59
CA SER A 641 16.47 4.37 7.33
C SER A 641 16.51 2.92 6.82
N ASN A 642 15.60 2.54 5.92
CA ASN A 642 15.60 1.25 5.25
C ASN A 642 15.12 1.40 3.80
N TRP A 643 15.99 1.09 2.85
CA TRP A 643 15.71 1.24 1.43
C TRP A 643 14.47 0.47 0.96
N ARG A 644 14.32 -0.78 1.41
CA ARG A 644 13.22 -1.67 1.01
C ARG A 644 11.87 -1.11 1.49
N ILE A 645 11.81 -0.60 2.71
CA ILE A 645 10.62 0.09 3.23
C ILE A 645 10.31 1.32 2.40
N GLY A 646 11.32 2.14 2.09
CA GLY A 646 11.14 3.33 1.26
C GLY A 646 10.62 3.04 -0.15
N HIS A 647 11.10 1.97 -0.79
CA HIS A 647 10.60 1.49 -2.08
C HIS A 647 9.10 1.17 -2.05
N PHE A 648 8.66 0.36 -1.08
CA PHE A 648 7.24 -0.02 -1.00
C PHE A 648 6.36 1.13 -0.49
N LEU A 649 6.85 1.98 0.42
CA LEU A 649 6.15 3.19 0.84
C LEU A 649 5.85 4.09 -0.36
N PHE A 650 6.85 4.32 -1.23
CA PHE A 650 6.69 5.07 -2.46
C PHE A 650 5.57 4.47 -3.32
N TRP A 651 5.61 3.17 -3.63
CA TRP A 651 4.62 2.56 -4.52
C TRP A 651 3.21 2.52 -3.92
N HIS A 652 3.06 2.29 -2.62
CA HIS A 652 1.76 2.32 -1.96
C HIS A 652 1.12 3.71 -2.03
N LEU A 653 1.87 4.77 -1.73
CA LEU A 653 1.40 6.16 -1.86
C LEU A 653 1.11 6.53 -3.33
N ARG A 654 2.05 6.20 -4.23
CA ARG A 654 1.99 6.54 -5.65
C ARG A 654 0.82 5.86 -6.38
N SER A 655 0.45 4.65 -5.96
CA SER A 655 -0.67 3.91 -6.55
C SER A 655 -2.01 4.61 -6.36
N GLU A 656 -2.17 5.39 -5.28
CA GLU A 656 -3.41 6.08 -4.90
C GLU A 656 -3.39 7.59 -5.18
N ILE A 657 -2.35 8.13 -5.82
CA ILE A 657 -2.26 9.58 -6.09
C ILE A 657 -3.42 10.12 -6.95
N HIS A 658 -4.05 9.24 -7.73
CA HIS A 658 -5.22 9.52 -8.56
C HIS A 658 -6.51 9.71 -7.75
N VAL A 659 -6.52 9.30 -6.47
CA VAL A 659 -7.66 9.44 -5.57
C VAL A 659 -7.66 10.85 -4.99
N ALA A 660 -8.63 11.66 -5.41
CA ALA A 660 -8.69 13.09 -5.09
C ALA A 660 -8.62 13.42 -3.59
N SER A 661 -9.23 12.60 -2.73
CA SER A 661 -9.28 12.82 -1.27
C SER A 661 -7.95 12.68 -0.55
N VAL A 662 -6.95 12.06 -1.18
CA VAL A 662 -5.62 11.80 -0.59
C VAL A 662 -4.47 12.32 -1.46
N SER A 663 -4.75 12.71 -2.70
CA SER A 663 -3.77 13.20 -3.68
C SER A 663 -2.86 14.31 -3.13
N LEU A 664 -3.40 15.24 -2.33
CA LEU A 664 -2.60 16.27 -1.67
C LEU A 664 -1.64 15.68 -0.64
N ARG A 665 -2.17 14.99 0.38
CA ARG A 665 -1.39 14.39 1.47
C ARG A 665 -0.31 13.44 0.94
N PHE A 666 -0.69 12.51 0.09
CA PHE A 666 0.25 11.51 -0.45
C PHE A 666 1.29 12.17 -1.36
N GLY A 667 0.90 13.18 -2.16
CA GLY A 667 1.84 13.94 -2.98
C GLY A 667 2.90 14.68 -2.16
N LEU A 668 2.50 15.27 -1.02
CA LEU A 668 3.43 15.98 -0.13
C LEU A 668 4.39 15.01 0.60
N ILE A 669 3.90 13.84 1.03
CA ILE A 669 4.76 12.80 1.63
C ILE A 669 5.75 12.24 0.60
N LEU A 670 5.29 12.01 -0.64
CA LEU A 670 6.16 11.58 -1.74
C LEU A 670 7.22 12.64 -2.08
N GLU A 671 6.86 13.93 -2.10
CA GLU A 671 7.84 15.01 -2.27
C GLU A 671 8.91 14.93 -1.17
N ALA A 672 8.52 14.85 0.10
CA ALA A 672 9.45 14.77 1.22
C ALA A 672 10.38 13.56 1.12
N TYR A 673 9.81 12.38 0.84
CA TYR A 673 10.58 11.14 0.64
C TYR A 673 11.62 11.27 -0.47
N CYS A 674 11.22 11.78 -1.65
CA CYS A 674 12.12 11.94 -2.79
C CYS A 674 13.26 12.90 -2.46
N ARG A 675 12.98 14.01 -1.76
CA ARG A 675 14.02 14.96 -1.33
C ARG A 675 15.01 14.37 -0.31
N GLY A 676 14.56 13.44 0.53
CA GLY A 676 15.42 12.70 1.45
C GLY A 676 16.20 11.56 0.82
N ASN A 677 15.89 11.17 -0.43
CA ASN A 677 16.53 10.06 -1.12
C ASN A 677 16.68 10.29 -2.63
N ILE A 678 17.48 11.30 -2.99
CA ILE A 678 17.70 11.74 -4.37
C ILE A 678 18.21 10.61 -5.28
N HIS A 679 19.07 9.73 -4.77
CA HIS A 679 19.56 8.59 -5.55
C HIS A 679 18.42 7.67 -5.98
N HIS A 680 17.45 7.42 -5.09
CA HIS A 680 16.32 6.55 -5.40
C HIS A 680 15.39 7.11 -6.47
N ILE A 681 15.29 8.44 -6.60
CA ILE A 681 14.50 9.09 -7.66
C ILE A 681 14.89 8.54 -9.03
N ARG A 682 16.19 8.35 -9.32
CA ARG A 682 16.65 7.83 -10.62
C ARG A 682 16.11 6.43 -10.91
N LEU A 683 16.18 5.54 -9.92
CA LEU A 683 15.73 4.15 -10.07
C LEU A 683 14.20 4.07 -10.18
N LEU A 684 13.48 4.88 -9.38
CA LEU A 684 12.03 4.98 -9.45
C LEU A 684 11.55 5.61 -10.77
N THR A 685 12.31 6.57 -11.32
CA THR A 685 12.03 7.17 -12.63
C THR A 685 12.11 6.12 -13.73
N LYS A 686 13.19 5.31 -13.74
CA LYS A 686 13.33 4.21 -14.70
C LYS A 686 12.19 3.18 -14.58
N GLN A 687 11.76 2.86 -13.35
CA GLN A 687 10.59 2.00 -13.13
C GLN A 687 9.29 2.62 -13.65
N ASN A 688 9.09 3.92 -13.44
CA ASN A 688 7.90 4.64 -13.88
C ASN A 688 7.84 4.77 -15.41
N GLU A 689 8.98 4.98 -16.08
CA GLU A 689 9.10 4.95 -17.54
C GLU A 689 8.73 3.57 -18.11
N ALA A 690 9.26 2.50 -17.52
CA ALA A 690 8.92 1.13 -17.89
C ALA A 690 7.41 0.86 -17.77
N LEU A 691 6.79 1.27 -16.64
CA LEU A 691 5.35 1.15 -16.45
C LEU A 691 4.54 1.97 -17.47
N GLY A 692 5.02 3.16 -17.85
CA GLY A 692 4.42 3.97 -18.91
C GLY A 692 4.41 3.24 -20.25
N LYS A 693 5.54 2.61 -20.63
CA LYS A 693 5.66 1.79 -21.84
C LYS A 693 4.79 0.53 -21.76
N MET A 694 4.75 -0.17 -20.61
CA MET A 694 3.86 -1.32 -20.42
C MET A 694 2.38 -0.95 -20.54
N LYS A 695 1.99 0.22 -20.03
CA LYS A 695 0.63 0.75 -20.19
C LYS A 695 0.31 1.02 -21.66
N ALA A 696 1.20 1.68 -22.40
CA ALA A 696 1.03 1.93 -23.83
C ALA A 696 0.89 0.62 -24.63
N LEU A 697 1.71 -0.40 -24.36
CA LEU A 697 1.59 -1.73 -24.97
C LEU A 697 0.25 -2.39 -24.65
N SER A 698 -0.21 -2.28 -23.40
CA SER A 698 -1.49 -2.86 -22.99
C SER A 698 -2.67 -2.16 -23.68
N ASP A 699 -2.62 -0.85 -23.79
CA ASP A 699 -3.65 -0.06 -24.48
C ASP A 699 -3.65 -0.35 -26.00
N PHE A 700 -2.47 -0.51 -26.61
CA PHE A 700 -2.31 -0.99 -27.99
C PHE A 700 -2.97 -2.35 -28.23
N VAL A 701 -2.68 -3.34 -27.38
CA VAL A 701 -3.25 -4.70 -27.46
C VAL A 701 -4.77 -4.73 -27.24
N LYS A 702 -5.32 -3.75 -26.51
CA LYS A 702 -6.77 -3.60 -26.27
C LYS A 702 -7.49 -2.81 -27.36
N SER A 703 -6.78 -1.98 -28.11
CA SER A 703 -7.39 -1.15 -29.16
C SER A 703 -8.09 -2.02 -30.22
N GLY A 704 -9.35 -1.70 -30.52
CA GLY A 704 -10.29 -2.59 -31.23
C GLY A 704 -10.24 -2.54 -32.75
N SER A 705 -9.27 -1.84 -33.34
CA SER A 705 -9.26 -1.51 -34.78
C SER A 705 -8.68 -2.63 -35.65
N GLN A 706 -7.80 -3.47 -35.11
CA GLN A 706 -7.21 -4.63 -35.77
C GLN A 706 -7.09 -5.80 -34.77
N LYS A 707 -7.14 -7.05 -35.25
CA LYS A 707 -6.83 -8.22 -34.40
C LYS A 707 -5.33 -8.25 -34.11
N THR A 708 -4.88 -7.44 -33.15
CA THR A 708 -3.47 -7.40 -32.72
C THR A 708 -3.03 -8.82 -32.33
N THR A 709 -2.00 -9.30 -32.98
CA THR A 709 -1.41 -10.62 -32.78
C THR A 709 -0.29 -10.57 -31.74
N ALA A 710 0.17 -11.73 -31.27
CA ALA A 710 1.35 -11.80 -30.43
C ALA A 710 2.62 -11.31 -31.15
N ASP A 711 2.69 -11.41 -32.48
CA ASP A 711 3.86 -10.97 -33.24
C ASP A 711 3.91 -9.43 -33.38
N ASP A 712 2.76 -8.77 -33.47
CA ASP A 712 2.68 -7.30 -33.41
C ASP A 712 3.21 -6.76 -32.08
N LEU A 713 2.86 -7.42 -30.96
CA LEU A 713 3.40 -7.09 -29.64
C LEU A 713 4.94 -7.24 -29.63
N LYS A 714 5.47 -8.32 -30.19
CA LYS A 714 6.93 -8.57 -30.27
C LYS A 714 7.63 -7.50 -31.11
N LEU A 715 7.03 -7.08 -32.23
CA LEU A 715 7.57 -6.03 -33.08
C LEU A 715 7.66 -4.70 -32.32
N CYS A 716 6.62 -4.34 -31.58
CA CYS A 716 6.59 -3.11 -30.76
C CYS A 716 7.65 -3.15 -29.65
N ILE A 717 7.80 -4.27 -28.94
CA ILE A 717 8.83 -4.42 -27.90
C ILE A 717 10.25 -4.28 -28.46
N ARG A 718 10.51 -4.71 -29.71
CA ARG A 718 11.84 -4.60 -30.35
C ARG A 718 12.22 -3.20 -30.79
N GLN A 719 11.32 -2.21 -30.71
CA GLN A 719 11.67 -0.82 -30.94
C GLN A 719 12.67 -0.34 -29.87
N GLU A 720 13.65 0.48 -30.28
CA GLU A 720 14.75 0.94 -29.41
C GLU A 720 14.23 1.61 -28.12
N SER A 721 13.21 2.46 -28.23
CA SER A 721 12.62 3.15 -27.07
C SER A 721 11.94 2.22 -26.05
N TYR A 722 11.46 1.05 -26.50
CA TYR A 722 10.87 0.04 -25.62
C TYR A 722 11.94 -0.85 -25.00
N LEU A 723 12.93 -1.28 -25.78
CA LEU A 723 14.05 -2.08 -25.28
C LEU A 723 14.82 -1.33 -24.18
N GLU A 724 15.12 -0.05 -24.40
CA GLU A 724 15.84 0.80 -23.44
C GLU A 724 15.06 0.99 -22.13
N ALA A 725 13.77 1.32 -22.22
CA ALA A 725 12.92 1.58 -21.06
C ALA A 725 12.57 0.32 -20.27
N LEU A 726 12.41 -0.83 -20.95
CA LEU A 726 12.05 -2.10 -20.32
C LEU A 726 13.27 -2.92 -19.86
N SER A 727 14.50 -2.46 -20.07
CA SER A 727 15.72 -3.22 -19.73
C SER A 727 16.60 -2.49 -18.69
N ASP A 728 17.47 -3.24 -18.02
CA ASP A 728 18.39 -2.79 -16.95
C ASP A 728 17.71 -1.98 -15.82
N LEU A 729 16.56 -2.43 -15.34
CA LEU A 729 15.84 -1.80 -14.22
C LEU A 729 15.69 -2.74 -13.03
N LEU A 730 15.55 -2.17 -11.83
CA LEU A 730 15.14 -2.94 -10.65
C LEU A 730 13.64 -3.23 -10.72
N SER A 731 13.24 -4.46 -10.41
CA SER A 731 11.84 -4.85 -10.40
C SER A 731 11.05 -4.08 -9.32
N PRO A 732 9.92 -3.44 -9.64
CA PRO A 732 9.07 -2.85 -8.61
C PRO A 732 8.51 -3.87 -7.61
N LEU A 733 8.35 -5.13 -8.02
CA LEU A 733 7.89 -6.21 -7.13
C LEU A 733 8.92 -6.60 -6.07
N ASN A 734 10.21 -6.51 -6.41
CA ASN A 734 11.32 -6.79 -5.50
C ASN A 734 12.56 -6.01 -5.95
N PRO A 735 12.97 -4.94 -5.23
CA PRO A 735 14.08 -4.08 -5.66
C PRO A 735 15.46 -4.76 -5.59
N SER A 736 15.56 -5.99 -5.06
CA SER A 736 16.78 -6.80 -5.14
C SER A 736 16.94 -7.53 -6.48
N ILE A 737 15.88 -7.63 -7.30
CA ILE A 737 15.89 -8.33 -8.59
C ILE A 737 16.13 -7.33 -9.73
N ILE A 738 17.15 -7.59 -10.54
CA ILE A 738 17.48 -6.84 -11.75
C ILE A 738 16.77 -7.48 -12.95
N LEU A 739 15.99 -6.68 -13.68
CA LEU A 739 15.41 -7.01 -14.98
C LEU A 739 16.41 -6.57 -16.05
N SER A 740 17.27 -7.48 -16.51
CA SER A 740 18.44 -7.13 -17.33
C SER A 740 18.07 -6.81 -18.76
N GLU A 741 17.49 -7.76 -19.49
CA GLU A 741 17.10 -7.60 -20.89
C GLU A 741 15.74 -8.26 -21.10
N ILE A 742 14.83 -7.59 -21.81
CA ILE A 742 13.52 -8.14 -22.15
C ILE A 742 13.61 -9.14 -23.31
N CYS A 743 13.09 -10.34 -23.09
CA CYS A 743 13.04 -11.40 -24.10
C CYS A 743 11.76 -11.29 -24.92
N ALA A 744 11.76 -10.44 -25.95
CA ALA A 744 10.60 -10.20 -26.80
C ALA A 744 9.94 -11.50 -27.30
N ASP A 745 10.73 -12.49 -27.74
CA ASP A 745 10.23 -13.77 -28.27
C ASP A 745 9.40 -14.59 -27.28
N LYS A 746 9.65 -14.41 -25.98
CA LYS A 746 8.94 -15.10 -24.89
C LYS A 746 7.83 -14.24 -24.27
N CYS A 747 7.66 -13.01 -24.75
CA CYS A 747 6.58 -12.13 -24.33
C CYS A 747 5.28 -12.46 -25.07
N ARG A 748 4.15 -12.36 -24.37
CA ARG A 748 2.80 -12.59 -24.92
C ARG A 748 1.77 -11.78 -24.14
N PHE A 749 0.51 -11.80 -24.57
CA PHE A 749 -0.61 -11.38 -23.73
C PHE A 749 -1.54 -12.58 -23.47
N MET A 750 -2.29 -12.57 -22.38
CA MET A 750 -3.20 -13.66 -22.02
C MET A 750 -4.61 -13.41 -22.58
N ASP A 751 -5.39 -14.48 -22.80
CA ASP A 751 -6.74 -14.43 -23.39
C ASP A 751 -7.85 -13.90 -22.45
N SER A 752 -7.47 -13.39 -21.27
CA SER A 752 -8.41 -12.80 -20.32
C SER A 752 -9.01 -11.48 -20.85
N LYS A 753 -10.14 -11.06 -20.30
CA LYS A 753 -10.88 -9.85 -20.70
C LYS A 753 -9.98 -8.60 -20.75
N MET A 754 -9.05 -8.47 -19.81
CA MET A 754 -8.15 -7.32 -19.72
C MET A 754 -6.84 -7.48 -20.50
N LYS A 755 -6.65 -8.60 -21.22
CA LYS A 755 -5.45 -8.94 -21.99
C LYS A 755 -4.13 -8.59 -21.27
N PRO A 756 -3.88 -9.14 -20.07
CA PRO A 756 -2.66 -8.82 -19.32
C PRO A 756 -1.41 -9.24 -20.10
N LEU A 757 -0.36 -8.43 -20.01
CA LEU A 757 0.91 -8.68 -20.68
C LEU A 757 1.75 -9.62 -19.83
N TRP A 758 2.31 -10.64 -20.46
CA TRP A 758 3.27 -11.59 -19.90
C TRP A 758 4.66 -11.21 -20.43
N LEU A 759 5.50 -10.64 -19.57
CA LEU A 759 6.81 -10.10 -19.91
C LEU A 759 7.90 -10.98 -19.30
N MET A 760 8.88 -11.39 -20.10
CA MET A 760 9.97 -12.27 -19.68
C MET A 760 11.30 -11.55 -19.81
N TYR A 761 12.16 -11.71 -18.82
CA TYR A 761 13.47 -11.06 -18.73
C TYR A 761 14.59 -12.07 -18.53
N ASN A 762 15.76 -11.80 -19.13
CA ASN A 762 17.00 -12.49 -18.82
C ASN A 762 17.55 -12.04 -17.46
N HIS A 763 17.99 -12.99 -16.65
CA HIS A 763 18.72 -12.71 -15.41
C HIS A 763 20.23 -12.64 -15.68
N LYS A 764 20.94 -11.71 -15.02
CA LYS A 764 22.40 -11.57 -15.17
C LYS A 764 23.19 -12.79 -14.64
N ALA A 765 22.62 -13.60 -13.76
CA ALA A 765 23.19 -14.90 -13.40
C ALA A 765 22.76 -15.96 -14.42
N GLU A 766 23.75 -16.64 -15.01
CA GLU A 766 23.59 -17.55 -16.16
C GLU A 766 22.41 -18.52 -16.03
N GLY A 767 21.52 -18.52 -17.03
CA GLY A 767 20.53 -19.57 -17.28
C GLY A 767 19.14 -19.41 -16.66
N ASP A 768 18.89 -18.39 -15.82
CA ASP A 768 17.57 -18.17 -15.22
C ASP A 768 16.82 -16.99 -15.85
N MET A 769 15.49 -17.10 -15.92
CA MET A 769 14.61 -16.03 -16.42
C MET A 769 13.67 -15.54 -15.32
N VAL A 770 13.25 -14.29 -15.39
CA VAL A 770 12.25 -13.69 -14.49
C VAL A 770 11.03 -13.30 -15.31
N GLY A 771 9.84 -13.66 -14.85
CA GLY A 771 8.58 -13.29 -15.50
C GLY A 771 7.78 -12.32 -14.65
N ILE A 772 7.17 -11.34 -15.32
CA ILE A 772 6.24 -10.38 -14.70
C ILE A 772 4.99 -10.29 -15.57
N ILE A 773 3.83 -10.28 -14.92
CA ILE A 773 2.55 -9.98 -15.56
C ILE A 773 2.22 -8.52 -15.28
N PHE A 774 2.02 -7.73 -16.34
CA PHE A 774 1.47 -6.39 -16.24
C PHE A 774 -0.04 -6.44 -16.51
N LYS A 775 -0.84 -6.00 -15.53
CA LYS A 775 -2.29 -5.95 -15.62
C LYS A 775 -2.74 -4.48 -15.60
N ASN A 776 -3.60 -4.13 -16.54
CA ASN A 776 -4.21 -2.80 -16.68
C ASN A 776 -5.71 -3.02 -16.88
N GLY A 777 -6.56 -2.39 -16.08
CA GLY A 777 -8.02 -2.54 -16.12
C GLY A 777 -8.65 -3.13 -14.85
N ASP A 778 -7.87 -3.77 -13.97
CA ASP A 778 -8.36 -4.37 -12.72
C ASP A 778 -7.67 -3.75 -11.50
N ASP A 779 -8.40 -3.61 -10.38
CA ASP A 779 -7.86 -3.12 -9.11
C ASP A 779 -7.14 -4.25 -8.35
N LEU A 780 -5.80 -4.21 -8.31
CA LEU A 780 -4.98 -5.23 -7.67
C LEU A 780 -4.85 -5.08 -6.16
N ARG A 781 -5.39 -4.01 -5.54
CA ARG A 781 -5.23 -3.76 -4.10
C ARG A 781 -5.86 -4.88 -3.24
N GLN A 782 -6.90 -5.51 -3.76
CA GLN A 782 -7.55 -6.65 -3.12
C GLN A 782 -6.65 -7.90 -3.14
N ASP A 783 -6.10 -8.25 -4.31
CA ASP A 783 -5.11 -9.33 -4.44
C ASP A 783 -3.89 -9.10 -3.56
N MET A 784 -3.36 -7.87 -3.52
CA MET A 784 -2.25 -7.49 -2.65
C MET A 784 -2.55 -7.77 -1.19
N LEU A 785 -3.73 -7.35 -0.70
CA LEU A 785 -4.15 -7.57 0.68
C LEU A 785 -4.26 -9.07 0.98
N THR A 786 -4.88 -9.86 0.09
CA THR A 786 -5.00 -11.31 0.28
C THR A 786 -3.63 -12.00 0.32
N LEU A 787 -2.73 -11.67 -0.60
CA LEU A 787 -1.38 -12.23 -0.67
C LEU A 787 -0.55 -11.85 0.56
N GLN A 788 -0.68 -10.60 1.03
CA GLN A 788 -0.08 -10.15 2.29
C GLN A 788 -0.58 -10.96 3.49
N MET A 789 -1.89 -11.23 3.58
CA MET A 789 -2.45 -12.07 4.64
C MET A 789 -1.97 -13.51 4.55
N ILE A 790 -1.87 -14.08 3.35
CA ILE A 790 -1.32 -15.43 3.13
C ILE A 790 0.15 -15.49 3.58
N GLN A 791 0.96 -14.47 3.25
CA GLN A 791 2.35 -14.37 3.71
C GLN A 791 2.43 -14.29 5.24
N LEU A 792 1.54 -13.51 5.88
CA LEU A 792 1.46 -13.44 7.34
C LEU A 792 1.08 -14.79 7.97
N MET A 793 0.09 -15.49 7.40
CA MET A 793 -0.30 -16.83 7.85
C MET A 793 0.88 -17.80 7.79
N GLU A 794 1.61 -17.82 6.68
CA GLU A 794 2.81 -18.65 6.50
C GLU A 794 3.90 -18.29 7.53
N ASN A 795 4.13 -17.01 7.78
CA ASN A 795 5.12 -16.57 8.77
C ASN A 795 4.73 -17.02 10.18
N LEU A 796 3.45 -16.94 10.55
CA LEU A 796 2.94 -17.42 11.83
C LEU A 796 3.07 -18.94 11.96
N TRP A 797 2.74 -19.70 10.92
CA TRP A 797 2.90 -21.15 10.91
C TRP A 797 4.38 -21.56 11.03
N LYS A 798 5.28 -20.92 10.28
CA LYS A 798 6.73 -21.18 10.34
C LYS A 798 7.33 -20.88 11.72
N ARG A 799 6.89 -19.82 12.39
CA ARG A 799 7.32 -19.49 13.77
C ARG A 799 6.96 -20.61 14.77
N GLU A 800 5.87 -21.31 14.53
CA GLU A 800 5.39 -22.47 15.31
C GLU A 800 5.92 -23.82 14.78
N GLY A 801 6.90 -23.79 13.87
CA GLY A 801 7.53 -25.00 13.31
C GLY A 801 6.65 -25.76 12.31
N LEU A 802 5.64 -25.11 11.72
CA LEU A 802 4.78 -25.66 10.69
C LEU A 802 5.01 -24.92 9.36
N ASP A 803 5.82 -25.48 8.47
CA ASP A 803 6.03 -24.92 7.13
C ASP A 803 5.00 -25.52 6.17
N LEU A 804 3.99 -24.74 5.79
CA LEU A 804 2.91 -25.18 4.89
C LEU A 804 3.20 -24.87 3.42
N ARG A 805 4.43 -24.45 3.08
CA ARG A 805 4.88 -24.32 1.69
C ARG A 805 4.04 -23.34 0.86
N MET A 806 3.53 -22.29 1.50
CA MET A 806 2.71 -21.28 0.82
C MET A 806 3.53 -20.51 -0.23
N ILE A 807 2.85 -20.07 -1.30
CA ILE A 807 3.45 -19.26 -2.37
C ILE A 807 2.69 -17.92 -2.49
N PRO A 808 2.95 -16.97 -1.58
CA PRO A 808 2.46 -15.60 -1.71
C PRO A 808 3.32 -14.84 -2.74
N TYR A 809 3.06 -15.07 -4.02
CA TYR A 809 3.77 -14.41 -5.11
C TYR A 809 3.61 -12.88 -5.05
N GLY A 810 4.60 -12.14 -5.55
CA GLY A 810 4.58 -10.68 -5.55
C GLY A 810 3.38 -10.12 -6.32
N CYS A 811 2.67 -9.18 -5.73
CA CYS A 811 1.62 -8.39 -6.38
C CYS A 811 1.75 -6.93 -5.92
N LEU A 812 1.74 -6.00 -6.86
CA LEU A 812 1.90 -4.58 -6.57
C LEU A 812 1.02 -3.73 -7.48
N SER A 813 0.06 -3.02 -6.88
CA SER A 813 -0.66 -1.92 -7.50
C SER A 813 0.28 -0.75 -7.69
N THR A 814 0.37 -0.22 -8.90
CA THR A 814 1.26 0.90 -9.25
C THR A 814 0.49 2.14 -9.69
N GLY A 815 -0.83 2.04 -9.85
CA GLY A 815 -1.69 3.16 -10.25
C GLY A 815 -3.18 2.79 -10.27
N ASN A 816 -4.00 3.63 -10.90
CA ASN A 816 -5.44 3.41 -11.03
C ASN A 816 -5.72 2.15 -11.86
N LYS A 817 -6.21 1.09 -11.21
CA LYS A 817 -6.54 -0.20 -11.84
C LYS A 817 -5.39 -0.77 -12.69
N MET A 818 -4.16 -0.60 -12.22
CA MET A 818 -2.99 -1.17 -12.89
C MET A 818 -1.92 -1.61 -11.90
N GLY A 819 -1.14 -2.61 -12.29
CA GLY A 819 -0.02 -3.08 -11.50
C GLY A 819 0.65 -4.32 -12.05
N LEU A 820 1.49 -4.92 -11.22
CA LEU A 820 2.38 -6.02 -11.55
C LEU A 820 2.07 -7.25 -10.70
N ILE A 821 2.23 -8.42 -11.30
CA ILE A 821 2.11 -9.73 -10.63
C ILE A 821 3.35 -10.54 -11.01
N GLU A 822 3.98 -11.19 -10.03
CA GLU A 822 5.11 -12.08 -10.23
C GLU A 822 4.67 -13.37 -10.93
N VAL A 823 5.44 -13.81 -11.94
CA VAL A 823 5.24 -15.12 -12.56
C VAL A 823 5.88 -16.21 -11.73
N VAL A 824 5.07 -17.15 -11.23
CA VAL A 824 5.57 -18.39 -10.63
C VAL A 824 5.95 -19.38 -11.74
N LYS A 825 7.26 -19.55 -11.96
CA LYS A 825 7.79 -20.46 -12.99
C LYS A 825 7.48 -21.92 -12.73
N ASN A 826 7.55 -22.71 -13.82
CA ASN A 826 7.37 -24.17 -13.81
C ASN A 826 6.06 -24.55 -13.10
N SER A 827 4.99 -23.82 -13.41
CA SER A 827 3.67 -24.02 -12.86
C SER A 827 2.64 -24.06 -13.98
N ASP A 828 1.56 -24.79 -13.74
CA ASP A 828 0.44 -24.83 -14.67
C ASP A 828 -0.90 -24.85 -13.91
N THR A 829 -1.96 -24.38 -14.56
CA THR A 829 -3.31 -24.44 -14.00
C THR A 829 -3.83 -25.86 -14.01
N ILE A 830 -4.68 -26.23 -13.04
CA ILE A 830 -5.32 -27.55 -13.04
C ILE A 830 -6.10 -27.78 -14.33
N ALA A 831 -6.76 -26.75 -14.85
CA ALA A 831 -7.52 -26.84 -16.09
C ALA A 831 -6.64 -27.24 -17.29
N ASN A 832 -5.44 -26.65 -17.40
CA ASN A 832 -4.48 -27.01 -18.44
C ASN A 832 -3.94 -28.44 -18.25
N ILE A 833 -3.58 -28.83 -17.02
CA ILE A 833 -3.10 -30.18 -16.72
C ILE A 833 -4.14 -31.23 -17.10
N GLN A 834 -5.41 -31.01 -16.76
CA GLN A 834 -6.50 -31.92 -17.11
C GLN A 834 -6.73 -31.96 -18.63
N ARG A 835 -6.78 -30.81 -19.32
CA ARG A 835 -6.95 -30.76 -20.79
C ARG A 835 -5.84 -31.48 -21.54
N ASN A 836 -4.59 -31.40 -21.07
CA ASN A 836 -3.45 -32.07 -21.70
C ASN A 836 -3.42 -33.59 -21.46
N SER A 837 -4.27 -34.12 -20.57
CA SER A 837 -4.27 -35.54 -20.19
C SER A 837 -5.21 -36.43 -21.01
N SER A 838 -6.07 -35.87 -21.88
CA SER A 838 -6.95 -36.67 -22.74
C SER A 838 -7.32 -35.96 -24.06
N ASN A 839 -7.64 -36.75 -25.10
CA ASN A 839 -8.01 -36.25 -26.43
C ASN A 839 -9.45 -35.70 -26.54
N SER A 840 -10.22 -35.68 -25.45
CA SER A 840 -11.60 -35.17 -25.42
C SER A 840 -11.82 -34.28 -24.20
N ALA A 841 -12.13 -33.00 -24.44
CA ALA A 841 -12.33 -31.98 -23.40
C ALA A 841 -13.43 -32.37 -22.39
N ALA A 842 -14.45 -33.12 -22.83
CA ALA A 842 -15.56 -33.56 -21.98
C ALA A 842 -15.18 -34.69 -21.00
N THR A 843 -14.24 -35.58 -21.36
CA THR A 843 -13.79 -36.68 -20.50
C THR A 843 -12.52 -36.33 -19.69
N ALA A 844 -11.75 -35.33 -20.12
CA ALA A 844 -10.56 -34.80 -19.44
C ALA A 844 -10.81 -34.43 -17.96
N ALA A 845 -11.91 -33.71 -17.70
CA ALA A 845 -12.26 -33.23 -16.35
C ALA A 845 -12.66 -34.37 -15.38
N PHE A 846 -12.96 -35.58 -15.89
CA PHE A 846 -13.34 -36.73 -15.07
C PHE A 846 -12.16 -37.65 -14.71
N ASN A 847 -11.00 -37.48 -15.36
CA ASN A 847 -9.82 -38.28 -15.08
C ASN A 847 -9.19 -37.87 -13.73
N LYS A 848 -9.52 -38.63 -12.68
CA LYS A 848 -9.02 -38.42 -11.30
C LYS A 848 -7.50 -38.62 -11.21
N ASP A 849 -6.93 -39.43 -12.10
CA ASP A 849 -5.50 -39.72 -12.15
C ASP A 849 -4.70 -38.62 -12.88
N ALA A 850 -5.34 -37.66 -13.57
CA ALA A 850 -4.65 -36.66 -14.40
C ALA A 850 -3.60 -35.86 -13.62
N LEU A 851 -3.98 -35.35 -12.43
CA LEU A 851 -3.06 -34.58 -11.58
C LEU A 851 -1.90 -35.43 -11.06
N LEU A 852 -2.20 -36.65 -10.59
CA LEU A 852 -1.19 -37.55 -10.07
C LEU A 852 -0.23 -38.03 -11.18
N ASN A 853 -0.75 -38.31 -12.37
CA ASN A 853 0.05 -38.70 -13.53
C ASN A 853 0.92 -37.54 -14.03
N TRP A 854 0.40 -36.31 -13.99
CA TRP A 854 1.22 -35.13 -14.29
C TRP A 854 2.37 -34.98 -13.28
N LEU A 855 2.11 -35.13 -11.98
CA LEU A 855 3.16 -35.11 -10.97
C LEU A 855 4.19 -36.22 -11.18
N LYS A 856 3.76 -37.45 -11.49
CA LYS A 856 4.65 -38.57 -11.88
C LYS A 856 5.47 -38.27 -13.14
N SER A 857 4.90 -37.55 -14.11
CA SER A 857 5.62 -37.18 -15.34
C SER A 857 6.71 -36.13 -15.10
N LYS A 858 6.55 -35.30 -14.07
CA LYS A 858 7.47 -34.21 -13.73
C LYS A 858 8.51 -34.61 -12.68
N ASN A 859 8.22 -35.63 -11.89
CA ASN A 859 9.06 -36.07 -10.78
C ASN A 859 9.43 -37.54 -10.96
N PRO A 860 10.73 -37.88 -11.04
CA PRO A 860 11.18 -39.28 -11.02
C PRO A 860 10.75 -39.97 -9.73
N GLU A 861 10.78 -41.31 -9.70
CA GLU A 861 10.23 -42.10 -8.58
C GLU A 861 10.80 -41.71 -7.21
N ASP A 862 12.09 -41.37 -7.13
CA ASP A 862 12.76 -40.92 -5.90
C ASP A 862 12.31 -39.53 -5.42
N LYS A 863 11.73 -38.72 -6.29
CA LYS A 863 11.23 -37.36 -6.01
C LYS A 863 9.70 -37.27 -5.94
N LEU A 864 8.98 -38.32 -6.29
CA LEU A 864 7.52 -38.33 -6.29
C LEU A 864 6.94 -38.17 -4.87
N ASP A 865 7.45 -38.92 -3.90
CA ASP A 865 6.99 -38.82 -2.50
C ASP A 865 7.22 -37.41 -1.92
N PRO A 866 8.41 -36.78 -2.08
CA PRO A 866 8.60 -35.36 -1.76
C PRO A 866 7.62 -34.42 -2.47
N ALA A 867 7.33 -34.64 -3.76
CA ALA A 867 6.40 -33.79 -4.50
C ALA A 867 4.95 -33.92 -3.98
N ILE A 868 4.51 -35.13 -3.63
CA ILE A 868 3.19 -35.36 -3.02
C ILE A 868 3.15 -34.74 -1.61
N GLU A 869 4.24 -34.75 -0.87
CA GLU A 869 4.34 -34.07 0.43
C GLU A 869 4.23 -32.54 0.27
N GLU A 870 4.95 -31.94 -0.68
CA GLU A 870 4.83 -30.51 -1.01
C GLU A 870 3.38 -30.15 -1.43
N PHE A 871 2.72 -31.00 -2.21
CA PHE A 871 1.31 -30.87 -2.56
C PHE A 871 0.42 -30.91 -1.31
N THR A 872 0.65 -31.87 -0.42
CA THR A 872 -0.17 -32.09 0.78
C THR A 872 -0.07 -30.91 1.76
N LEU A 873 1.15 -30.42 2.02
CA LEU A 873 1.40 -29.29 2.91
C LEU A 873 0.80 -27.98 2.37
N SER A 874 1.08 -27.66 1.10
CA SER A 874 0.55 -26.46 0.43
C SER A 874 -0.96 -26.50 0.29
N CYS A 875 -1.54 -27.66 -0.04
CA CYS A 875 -2.99 -27.85 -0.05
C CYS A 875 -3.59 -27.59 1.33
N ALA A 876 -3.00 -28.11 2.42
CA ALA A 876 -3.49 -27.86 3.78
C ALA A 876 -3.49 -26.37 4.13
N GLY A 877 -2.39 -25.66 3.83
CA GLY A 877 -2.28 -24.22 4.05
C GLY A 877 -3.30 -23.41 3.26
N TYR A 878 -3.46 -23.67 1.95
CA TYR A 878 -4.44 -22.97 1.12
C TYR A 878 -5.89 -23.30 1.49
N CYS A 879 -6.21 -24.54 1.89
CA CYS A 879 -7.54 -24.91 2.38
C CYS A 879 -7.92 -24.10 3.64
N VAL A 880 -7.00 -23.96 4.60
CA VAL A 880 -7.24 -23.17 5.81
C VAL A 880 -7.29 -21.67 5.51
N ALA A 881 -6.35 -21.15 4.71
CA ALA A 881 -6.29 -19.73 4.39
C ALA A 881 -7.54 -19.25 3.63
N THR A 882 -7.98 -20.00 2.62
CA THR A 882 -9.19 -19.67 1.84
C THR A 882 -10.46 -19.74 2.67
N TYR A 883 -10.56 -20.68 3.61
CA TYR A 883 -11.67 -20.76 4.56
C TYR A 883 -11.71 -19.55 5.49
N VAL A 884 -10.59 -19.21 6.14
CA VAL A 884 -10.51 -18.08 7.08
C VAL A 884 -10.78 -16.75 6.38
N LEU A 885 -10.19 -16.54 5.19
CA LEU A 885 -10.36 -15.30 4.43
C LEU A 885 -11.66 -15.27 3.61
N GLY A 886 -12.42 -16.36 3.54
CA GLY A 886 -13.64 -16.45 2.76
C GLY A 886 -13.44 -16.18 1.28
N ILE A 887 -12.35 -16.69 0.71
CA ILE A 887 -11.96 -16.46 -0.69
C ILE A 887 -12.89 -17.25 -1.61
N GLY A 888 -13.58 -16.53 -2.50
CA GLY A 888 -14.54 -17.11 -3.44
C GLY A 888 -13.99 -17.37 -4.85
N ASP A 889 -14.86 -17.87 -5.72
CA ASP A 889 -14.62 -18.19 -7.15
C ASP A 889 -13.40 -19.11 -7.38
N ARG A 890 -13.19 -20.11 -6.51
CA ARG A 890 -12.08 -21.07 -6.71
C ARG A 890 -12.51 -22.18 -7.65
N HIS A 891 -11.75 -22.37 -8.72
CA HIS A 891 -11.97 -23.37 -9.76
C HIS A 891 -10.65 -23.74 -10.45
N ASN A 892 -10.68 -24.75 -11.32
CA ASN A 892 -9.48 -25.30 -11.99
C ASN A 892 -8.62 -24.29 -12.76
N ASP A 893 -9.18 -23.18 -13.25
CA ASP A 893 -8.39 -22.12 -13.91
C ASP A 893 -7.60 -21.22 -12.93
N ASN A 894 -8.02 -21.13 -11.67
CA ASN A 894 -7.47 -20.20 -10.66
C ASN A 894 -6.72 -20.93 -9.53
N ILE A 895 -6.40 -22.20 -9.74
CA ILE A 895 -5.55 -23.02 -8.88
C ILE A 895 -4.46 -23.61 -9.77
N MET A 896 -3.22 -23.44 -9.32
CA MET A 896 -2.02 -23.83 -10.04
C MET A 896 -1.19 -24.82 -9.23
N ILE A 897 -0.40 -25.63 -9.92
CA ILE A 897 0.51 -26.60 -9.33
C ILE A 897 1.88 -26.41 -9.97
N ARG A 898 2.93 -26.31 -9.15
CA ARG A 898 4.32 -26.33 -9.60
C ARG A 898 4.78 -27.74 -9.92
N GLU A 899 5.77 -27.88 -10.79
CA GLU A 899 6.38 -29.18 -11.11
C GLU A 899 6.93 -29.89 -9.86
N THR A 900 7.32 -29.12 -8.82
CA THR A 900 7.75 -29.62 -7.51
C THR A 900 6.62 -30.15 -6.62
N GLY A 901 5.35 -30.09 -7.07
CA GLY A 901 4.18 -30.53 -6.33
C GLY A 901 3.44 -29.43 -5.57
N GLN A 902 4.04 -28.25 -5.38
CA GLN A 902 3.42 -27.18 -4.61
C GLN A 902 2.15 -26.63 -5.28
N LEU A 903 1.04 -26.66 -4.55
CA LEU A 903 -0.23 -26.09 -4.95
C LEU A 903 -0.33 -24.63 -4.50
N PHE A 904 -0.87 -23.75 -5.34
CA PHE A 904 -1.15 -22.38 -4.96
C PHE A 904 -2.36 -21.81 -5.71
N HIS A 905 -3.01 -20.83 -5.10
CA HIS A 905 -4.20 -20.17 -5.65
C HIS A 905 -3.80 -18.84 -6.28
N ILE A 906 -4.49 -18.46 -7.36
CA ILE A 906 -4.30 -17.16 -8.04
C ILE A 906 -5.62 -16.40 -8.17
N ASP A 907 -5.57 -15.10 -8.49
CA ASP A 907 -6.73 -14.25 -8.79
C ASP A 907 -7.73 -14.18 -7.62
N PHE A 908 -7.46 -13.33 -6.64
CA PHE A 908 -8.19 -13.24 -5.36
C PHE A 908 -9.27 -12.14 -5.37
N GLY A 909 -9.91 -11.93 -6.51
CA GLY A 909 -10.89 -10.86 -6.71
C GLY A 909 -12.17 -10.92 -5.84
N HIS A 910 -12.33 -11.93 -4.98
CA HIS A 910 -13.46 -12.05 -4.03
C HIS A 910 -13.02 -12.62 -2.65
N PHE A 911 -13.29 -11.93 -1.54
CA PHE A 911 -12.96 -12.33 -0.16
C PHE A 911 -14.06 -11.95 0.87
N LEU A 912 -13.92 -12.41 2.13
CA LEU A 912 -14.86 -12.20 3.25
C LEU A 912 -16.29 -12.71 2.98
N GLY A 913 -16.42 -13.76 2.15
CA GLY A 913 -17.72 -14.37 1.86
C GLY A 913 -18.56 -13.62 0.84
N ASN A 914 -18.00 -12.63 0.13
CA ASN A 914 -18.62 -11.94 -0.99
C ASN A 914 -18.61 -12.84 -2.25
N PHE A 915 -19.43 -13.88 -2.25
CA PHE A 915 -19.51 -14.84 -3.36
C PHE A 915 -20.36 -14.33 -4.52
N LYS A 916 -19.95 -14.61 -5.77
CA LYS A 916 -20.76 -14.34 -6.97
C LYS A 916 -22.15 -15.00 -6.85
N ARG A 917 -23.21 -14.23 -7.10
CA ARG A 917 -24.61 -14.72 -7.18
C ARG A 917 -25.01 -14.95 -8.63
N LYS A 918 -25.68 -16.07 -8.92
CA LYS A 918 -26.35 -16.31 -10.21
C LYS A 918 -27.80 -16.72 -9.95
N LEU A 919 -28.76 -16.04 -10.58
CA LEU A 919 -30.21 -16.27 -10.40
C LEU A 919 -30.67 -16.24 -8.92
N GLY A 920 -30.08 -15.36 -8.11
CA GLY A 920 -30.45 -15.21 -6.68
C GLY A 920 -29.89 -16.28 -5.74
N ILE A 921 -29.12 -17.26 -6.24
CA ILE A 921 -28.45 -18.29 -5.44
C ILE A 921 -26.95 -18.01 -5.42
N ASN A 922 -26.30 -18.09 -4.25
CA ASN A 922 -24.85 -18.02 -4.12
C ASN A 922 -24.22 -19.20 -4.88
N ARG A 923 -23.25 -18.90 -5.76
CA ARG A 923 -22.63 -19.90 -6.63
C ARG A 923 -21.74 -20.90 -5.85
N GLU A 924 -21.22 -20.47 -4.71
CA GLU A 924 -20.44 -21.30 -3.78
C GLU A 924 -21.23 -21.54 -2.49
N ARG A 925 -21.37 -22.82 -2.12
CA ARG A 925 -22.11 -23.27 -0.93
C ARG A 925 -21.20 -23.73 0.20
N VAL A 926 -19.91 -23.99 -0.10
CA VAL A 926 -18.96 -24.59 0.84
C VAL A 926 -17.75 -23.67 1.01
N PRO A 927 -17.46 -23.19 2.23
CA PRO A 927 -16.35 -22.27 2.48
C PRO A 927 -14.97 -22.97 2.50
N PHE A 928 -14.95 -24.30 2.51
CA PHE A 928 -13.72 -25.11 2.51
C PHE A 928 -13.63 -25.91 1.21
N ILE A 929 -12.55 -25.73 0.46
CA ILE A 929 -12.43 -26.25 -0.91
C ILE A 929 -11.44 -27.39 -0.92
N LEU A 930 -11.99 -28.61 -0.92
CA LEU A 930 -11.25 -29.86 -1.06
C LEU A 930 -11.95 -30.71 -2.10
N THR A 931 -11.33 -30.86 -3.27
CA THR A 931 -11.91 -31.66 -4.35
C THR A 931 -11.45 -33.10 -4.25
N TYR A 932 -12.23 -34.00 -4.86
CA TYR A 932 -11.88 -35.41 -4.93
C TYR A 932 -10.51 -35.64 -5.58
N ASP A 933 -10.12 -34.82 -6.56
CA ASP A 933 -8.85 -34.94 -7.26
C ASP A 933 -7.66 -34.64 -6.34
N PHE A 934 -7.81 -33.69 -5.40
CA PHE A 934 -6.79 -33.39 -4.40
C PHE A 934 -6.66 -34.51 -3.37
N VAL A 935 -7.79 -35.04 -2.90
CA VAL A 935 -7.82 -36.19 -1.98
C VAL A 935 -7.10 -37.38 -2.63
N HIS A 936 -7.34 -37.63 -3.91
CA HIS A 936 -6.70 -38.71 -4.65
C HIS A 936 -5.17 -38.56 -4.73
N VAL A 937 -4.65 -37.34 -4.96
CA VAL A 937 -3.20 -37.06 -4.93
C VAL A 937 -2.63 -37.28 -3.52
N ILE A 938 -3.28 -36.75 -2.48
CA ILE A 938 -2.86 -36.90 -1.07
C ILE A 938 -2.81 -38.38 -0.66
N GLN A 939 -3.77 -39.18 -1.11
CA GLN A 939 -3.84 -40.61 -0.84
C GLN A 939 -2.92 -41.45 -1.74
N GLN A 940 -2.10 -40.82 -2.58
CA GLN A 940 -1.17 -41.47 -3.53
C GLN A 940 -1.88 -42.42 -4.50
N GLY A 941 -3.08 -42.03 -4.93
CA GLY A 941 -3.91 -42.80 -5.85
C GLY A 941 -4.66 -43.98 -5.25
N ARG A 942 -4.55 -44.21 -3.93
CA ARG A 942 -5.22 -45.31 -3.23
C ARG A 942 -6.54 -44.84 -2.64
N THR A 943 -7.60 -45.64 -2.78
CA THR A 943 -8.96 -45.28 -2.32
C THR A 943 -9.12 -45.18 -0.79
N ASN A 944 -8.24 -45.81 0.00
CA ASN A 944 -8.32 -45.88 1.47
C ASN A 944 -6.95 -45.70 2.17
N ASN A 945 -6.11 -44.76 1.74
CA ASN A 945 -4.89 -44.43 2.49
C ASN A 945 -5.21 -43.48 3.66
N SER A 946 -5.75 -44.04 4.75
CA SER A 946 -6.19 -43.26 5.91
C SER A 946 -5.04 -42.51 6.57
N GLU A 947 -3.85 -43.11 6.67
CA GLU A 947 -2.69 -42.49 7.33
C GLU A 947 -2.31 -41.15 6.68
N LYS A 948 -2.14 -41.12 5.34
CA LYS A 948 -1.79 -39.89 4.63
C LYS A 948 -2.88 -38.82 4.73
N PHE A 949 -4.14 -39.23 4.68
CA PHE A 949 -5.26 -38.31 4.78
C PHE A 949 -5.45 -37.77 6.21
N GLU A 950 -5.25 -38.58 7.25
CA GLU A 950 -5.26 -38.11 8.63
C GLU A 950 -4.13 -37.12 8.90
N ARG A 951 -2.93 -37.36 8.35
CA ARG A 951 -1.81 -36.40 8.44
C ARG A 951 -2.15 -35.06 7.77
N PHE A 952 -2.81 -35.07 6.61
CA PHE A 952 -3.34 -33.86 5.98
C PHE A 952 -4.35 -33.13 6.88
N ARG A 953 -5.26 -33.87 7.53
CA ARG A 953 -6.22 -33.31 8.48
C ARG A 953 -5.51 -32.68 9.68
N GLU A 954 -4.51 -33.34 10.25
CA GLU A 954 -3.69 -32.81 11.35
C GLU A 954 -3.00 -31.49 10.96
N TYR A 955 -2.49 -31.38 9.73
CA TYR A 955 -1.94 -30.12 9.23
C TYR A 955 -2.98 -29.01 9.18
N CYS A 956 -4.16 -29.28 8.65
CA CYS A 956 -5.27 -28.31 8.62
C CYS A 956 -5.68 -27.87 10.03
N GLU A 957 -5.81 -28.82 10.95
CA GLU A 957 -6.21 -28.55 12.35
C GLU A 957 -5.17 -27.71 13.09
N ARG A 958 -3.88 -28.05 12.97
CA ARG A 958 -2.79 -27.27 13.58
C ARG A 958 -2.70 -25.87 12.99
N ALA A 959 -2.77 -25.75 11.67
CA ALA A 959 -2.74 -24.47 10.97
C ALA A 959 -3.87 -23.55 11.43
N TYR A 960 -5.10 -24.07 11.50
CA TYR A 960 -6.27 -23.33 11.94
C TYR A 960 -6.14 -22.82 13.38
N LYS A 961 -5.68 -23.67 14.32
CA LYS A 961 -5.43 -23.27 15.72
C LYS A 961 -4.46 -22.11 15.84
N ILE A 962 -3.36 -22.13 15.09
CA ILE A 962 -2.36 -21.05 15.09
C ILE A 962 -3.00 -19.74 14.63
N LEU A 963 -3.87 -19.77 13.62
CA LEU A 963 -4.59 -18.58 13.16
C LEU A 963 -5.61 -18.07 14.19
N CYS A 964 -6.34 -18.97 14.87
CA CYS A 964 -7.28 -18.58 15.94
C CYS A 964 -6.60 -17.81 17.07
N ARG A 965 -5.41 -18.24 17.51
CA ARG A 965 -4.62 -17.54 18.54
C ARG A 965 -4.22 -16.12 18.13
N ASN A 966 -4.02 -15.90 16.83
CA ASN A 966 -3.62 -14.63 16.25
C ASN A 966 -4.79 -13.87 15.60
N GLY A 967 -6.04 -14.29 15.84
CA GLY A 967 -7.18 -13.77 15.07
C GLY A 967 -7.44 -12.27 15.26
N THR A 968 -7.11 -11.71 16.44
CA THR A 968 -7.16 -10.26 16.69
C THR A 968 -6.26 -9.47 15.73
N LEU A 969 -5.08 -10.01 15.39
CA LEU A 969 -4.17 -9.36 14.43
C LEU A 969 -4.85 -9.20 13.07
N PHE A 970 -5.43 -10.29 12.54
CA PHE A 970 -6.09 -10.25 11.25
C PHE A 970 -7.28 -9.28 11.28
N VAL A 971 -8.10 -9.32 12.33
CA VAL A 971 -9.22 -8.38 12.49
C VAL A 971 -8.74 -6.92 12.48
N ASN A 972 -7.69 -6.59 13.21
CA ASN A 972 -7.13 -5.24 13.27
C ASN A 972 -6.58 -4.80 11.90
N LEU A 973 -5.86 -5.69 11.21
CA LEU A 973 -5.34 -5.39 9.86
C LEU A 973 -6.46 -5.16 8.84
N PHE A 974 -7.54 -5.96 8.86
CA PHE A 974 -8.71 -5.72 8.00
C PHE A 974 -9.49 -4.47 8.41
N ALA A 975 -9.59 -4.14 9.70
CA ALA A 975 -10.22 -2.91 10.16
C ALA A 975 -9.53 -1.66 9.62
N MET A 976 -8.20 -1.63 9.67
CA MET A 976 -7.38 -0.55 9.09
C MET A 976 -7.59 -0.41 7.57
N MET A 977 -7.80 -1.53 6.86
CA MET A 977 -8.01 -1.54 5.41
C MET A 977 -9.37 -0.99 4.96
N LYS A 978 -10.32 -0.72 5.87
CA LYS A 978 -11.56 0.01 5.52
C LYS A 978 -11.27 1.37 4.87
N ALA A 979 -10.16 2.01 5.25
CA ALA A 979 -9.72 3.28 4.67
C ALA A 979 -9.34 3.17 3.17
N ALA A 980 -9.04 1.97 2.67
CA ALA A 980 -8.70 1.75 1.27
C ALA A 980 -9.89 1.91 0.31
N GLY A 981 -11.12 1.81 0.83
CA GLY A 981 -12.33 1.84 0.00
C GLY A 981 -12.41 0.66 -0.97
N LEU A 982 -11.99 -0.53 -0.53
CA LEU A 982 -12.14 -1.75 -1.31
C LEU A 982 -13.64 -2.12 -1.39
N PRO A 983 -14.15 -2.53 -2.56
CA PRO A 983 -15.58 -2.81 -2.73
C PRO A 983 -16.15 -3.87 -1.76
N GLU A 984 -15.32 -4.81 -1.34
CA GLU A 984 -15.70 -5.95 -0.49
C GLU A 984 -15.31 -5.79 0.98
N LEU A 985 -14.82 -4.60 1.35
CA LEU A 985 -14.46 -4.25 2.72
C LEU A 985 -14.89 -2.81 3.00
N THR A 986 -16.19 -2.64 3.19
CA THR A 986 -16.83 -1.33 3.36
C THR A 986 -17.43 -1.15 4.75
N SER A 987 -17.79 -2.24 5.41
CA SER A 987 -18.56 -2.23 6.64
C SER A 987 -17.97 -3.16 7.71
N PHE A 988 -18.44 -2.99 8.95
CA PHE A 988 -18.07 -3.90 10.04
C PHE A 988 -18.61 -5.32 9.82
N LYS A 989 -19.68 -5.49 9.03
CA LYS A 989 -20.23 -6.81 8.69
C LYS A 989 -19.24 -7.65 7.89
N ASP A 990 -18.45 -7.01 7.02
CA ASP A 990 -17.43 -7.70 6.22
C ASP A 990 -16.34 -8.29 7.14
N ILE A 991 -15.93 -7.53 8.16
CA ILE A 991 -14.96 -7.98 9.18
C ILE A 991 -15.56 -9.05 10.10
N GLN A 992 -16.88 -9.01 10.34
CA GLN A 992 -17.56 -10.02 11.16
C GLN A 992 -17.39 -11.43 10.59
N TYR A 993 -17.34 -11.59 9.26
CA TYR A 993 -17.04 -12.87 8.63
C TYR A 993 -15.75 -13.49 9.17
N LEU A 994 -14.69 -12.67 9.28
CA LEU A 994 -13.40 -13.13 9.76
C LEU A 994 -13.46 -13.54 11.24
N LYS A 995 -14.16 -12.76 12.07
CA LYS A 995 -14.40 -13.08 13.48
C LYS A 995 -15.12 -14.43 13.63
N ASP A 996 -16.15 -14.65 12.82
CA ASP A 996 -16.94 -15.88 12.82
C ASP A 996 -16.12 -17.08 12.32
N SER A 997 -15.37 -16.89 11.24
CA SER A 997 -14.54 -17.94 10.62
C SER A 997 -13.43 -18.45 11.53
N LEU A 998 -12.85 -17.56 12.34
CA LEU A 998 -11.82 -17.85 13.35
C LEU A 998 -12.42 -18.24 14.71
N ALA A 999 -13.75 -18.18 14.84
CA ALA A 999 -14.49 -18.42 16.07
C ALA A 999 -13.96 -17.57 17.26
N LEU A 1000 -13.71 -16.28 17.01
CA LEU A 1000 -13.23 -15.37 18.05
C LEU A 1000 -14.21 -15.32 19.24
N GLY A 1001 -13.63 -15.31 20.44
CA GLY A 1001 -14.32 -15.38 21.72
C GLY A 1001 -14.88 -16.75 22.10
N LYS A 1002 -14.57 -17.81 21.34
CA LYS A 1002 -14.73 -19.21 21.79
C LYS A 1002 -13.39 -19.78 22.27
N SER A 1003 -13.45 -20.89 23.01
CA SER A 1003 -12.23 -21.62 23.38
C SER A 1003 -11.56 -22.24 22.15
N GLU A 1004 -10.26 -22.55 22.22
CA GLU A 1004 -9.54 -23.19 21.12
C GLU A 1004 -10.15 -24.56 20.77
N GLU A 1005 -10.63 -25.31 21.76
CA GLU A 1005 -11.29 -26.60 21.59
C GLU A 1005 -12.64 -26.46 20.85
N GLU A 1006 -13.43 -25.45 21.20
CA GLU A 1006 -14.70 -25.17 20.53
C GLU A 1006 -14.50 -24.69 19.10
N ALA A 1007 -13.53 -23.81 18.88
CA ALA A 1007 -13.13 -23.35 17.55
C ALA A 1007 -12.73 -24.54 16.66
N LEU A 1008 -11.88 -25.44 17.19
CA LEU A 1008 -11.46 -26.64 16.48
C LEU A 1008 -12.63 -27.59 16.19
N LYS A 1009 -13.54 -27.79 17.14
CA LYS A 1009 -14.73 -28.64 16.94
C LYS A 1009 -15.59 -28.12 15.79
N ASN A 1010 -15.82 -26.80 15.72
CA ASN A 1010 -16.54 -26.17 14.62
C ASN A 1010 -15.82 -26.36 13.27
N PHE A 1011 -14.50 -26.17 13.26
CA PHE A 1011 -13.69 -26.39 12.06
C PHE A 1011 -13.74 -27.84 11.57
N LYS A 1012 -13.65 -28.84 12.47
CA LYS A 1012 -13.78 -30.27 12.10
C LYS A 1012 -15.13 -30.58 11.46
N VAL A 1013 -16.22 -29.98 11.93
CA VAL A 1013 -17.55 -30.14 11.31
C VAL A 1013 -17.52 -29.59 9.88
N LYS A 1014 -16.99 -28.37 9.69
CA LYS A 1014 -16.88 -27.75 8.36
C LYS A 1014 -15.98 -28.53 7.40
N PHE A 1015 -14.86 -29.07 7.89
CA PHE A 1015 -13.96 -29.94 7.14
C PHE A 1015 -14.69 -31.22 6.68
N ASN A 1016 -15.43 -31.87 7.57
CA ASN A 1016 -16.18 -33.09 7.25
C ASN A 1016 -17.34 -32.84 6.27
N GLU A 1017 -18.02 -31.71 6.40
CA GLU A 1017 -19.04 -31.26 5.43
C GLU A 1017 -18.41 -31.11 4.05
N ALA A 1018 -17.27 -30.42 3.94
CA ALA A 1018 -16.59 -30.23 2.68
C ALA A 1018 -16.08 -31.54 2.04
N LEU A 1019 -15.58 -32.48 2.86
CA LEU A 1019 -15.19 -33.80 2.38
C LEU A 1019 -16.39 -34.57 1.78
N ARG A 1020 -17.56 -34.54 2.45
CA ARG A 1020 -18.80 -35.15 1.95
C ARG A 1020 -19.28 -34.49 0.65
N GLU A 1021 -19.10 -33.18 0.51
CA GLU A 1021 -19.54 -32.41 -0.67
C GLU A 1021 -18.49 -32.32 -1.80
N SER A 1022 -17.29 -32.89 -1.62
CA SER A 1022 -16.17 -32.84 -2.57
C SER A 1022 -16.53 -33.27 -4.00
N TRP A 1023 -17.43 -34.25 -4.15
CA TRP A 1023 -17.96 -34.68 -5.46
C TRP A 1023 -18.83 -33.61 -6.13
N LYS A 1024 -19.67 -32.88 -5.36
CA LYS A 1024 -20.52 -31.80 -5.89
C LYS A 1024 -19.65 -30.62 -6.36
N THR A 1025 -18.58 -30.31 -5.64
CA THR A 1025 -17.62 -29.26 -6.03
C THR A 1025 -16.97 -29.57 -7.37
N LYS A 1026 -16.59 -30.83 -7.63
CA LYS A 1026 -16.06 -31.27 -8.93
C LYS A 1026 -17.05 -31.03 -10.08
N VAL A 1027 -18.34 -31.33 -9.87
CA VAL A 1027 -19.40 -31.06 -10.87
C VAL A 1027 -19.57 -29.56 -11.13
N ASN A 1028 -19.50 -28.72 -10.09
CA ASN A 1028 -19.55 -27.26 -10.26
C ASN A 1028 -18.37 -26.71 -11.08
N TRP A 1029 -17.15 -27.21 -10.84
CA TRP A 1029 -15.96 -26.83 -11.60
C TRP A 1029 -16.06 -27.21 -13.08
N MET A 1030 -16.66 -28.35 -13.40
CA MET A 1030 -16.94 -28.75 -14.78
C MET A 1030 -17.90 -27.79 -15.48
N MET A 1031 -19.01 -27.42 -14.82
CA MET A 1031 -19.97 -26.45 -15.38
C MET A 1031 -19.32 -25.08 -15.63
N HIS A 1032 -18.29 -24.73 -14.85
CA HIS A 1032 -17.48 -23.54 -15.09
C HIS A 1032 -16.63 -23.65 -16.37
N SER A 1033 -15.95 -24.78 -16.56
CA SER A 1033 -15.15 -25.05 -17.77
C SER A 1033 -16.01 -25.07 -19.03
N LEU A 1034 -17.14 -25.78 -19.02
CA LEU A 1034 -18.07 -25.89 -20.15
C LEU A 1034 -18.71 -24.56 -20.54
N ALA A 1035 -19.01 -23.69 -19.56
CA ALA A 1035 -19.54 -22.37 -19.83
C ALA A 1035 -18.54 -21.44 -20.56
N LYS A 1036 -17.25 -21.77 -20.51
CA LYS A 1036 -16.15 -21.03 -21.15
C LYS A 1036 -15.86 -21.55 -22.56
N ASP A 1037 -16.04 -22.86 -22.78
CA ASP A 1037 -15.90 -23.53 -24.10
C ASP A 1037 -17.07 -23.22 -25.06
N ASN A 1038 -18.18 -22.66 -24.58
CA ASN A 1038 -19.26 -22.14 -25.42
C ASN A 1038 -18.94 -20.74 -25.99
N ARG A 1039 -17.90 -20.63 -26.81
CA ARG A 1039 -17.79 -19.56 -27.83
C ARG A 1039 -17.96 -20.21 -29.21
N PRO A 1040 -18.72 -19.59 -30.13
CA PRO A 1040 -18.90 -20.11 -31.49
C PRO A 1040 -17.58 -20.22 -32.26
#